data_AF-A0A350ZZH5-F1
#
_entry.id   AF-A0A350ZZH5-F1
#
_cell.length_a   1.000
_cell.length_b   1.000
_cell.length_c   1.000
_cell.angle_alpha   90.00
_cell.angle_beta   90.00
_cell.angle_gamma   90.00
#
_symmetry.space_group_name_H-M   'P 1'
#
loop_
_entity.id
_entity.type
_entity.pdbx_description
1 polymer ?
#
loop_
_entity_poly.entity_id
_entity_poly.type
_entity_poly.pdbx_seq_one_letter_code
_entity_poly.pdbx_strand_id
1 'polypeptide(L)'
;MPACANGWRFLAPPRPNRLKQQPNNNIMPTSLDALLRPLSTLVLPKPGTRLETGALAGSADALAIAQLAGRGRMLVVITANPLDAQRLQDEIAWVAPGLRAHLLPDWETLPYDNFSPHQDLISERLSTLYAISRGETDLVLVPASTALYRMAPPAYLAAYTFFLKQGEKLDVEQFKAQMALAGYAHVTQVVSPGEFSVRGGLVDLFPMGSPLPFRIDLFDDEVESIKTFDPDTQRTVYPTKEIRLLPAREFPLDDKGRTRFRSRFRETFEGDPTRASIYKDVSNGIAPAGIEYYLPLFFDDTATLLDYLPADTPVLLHRDVPAAIAEFWKDTRSRYDLLKGDRTRPVLPPDQLFLSDEAFFIALKNLPKLSMGVEACADTAGALALPPPEVAVERKATDPLHKLKAFLDSFDGRVLLLSDSPGRRETMAEFFGEYGVKPEASADFGAFLDTDARLALGVAPLARGFVLPAAKLAVLTETELYAATARSRVRRDARKAATMEGWLRDLSELKIGDPVVHVSHGIGRYLGLIHMNLGEGDTEFLHLEYNGGDKLYVPVSQLHVITRYAGADPEAVDLHRLGSGQWEKAKKKAAMQVRDTAAELLALYAQRAARPGHRFDFKQHDLEAFAEGFGFETTPDQQAAIDAVVGDMKSGRPMDRLVCGDVGFGKTEVALRAAFIAVADGKQVVVLCPTTLLAEQHYQTFADRFADWPIRIAELSRFKSAKEQAEALQQLSEGKVDIIIGTHRLLQKDVVFKRLGLVIIDEEHRFGVRQKESLKQLRSEVDILTLTATPIPRTLGLAMEGLREFSVIATAPQKRLAIKTFVQPSSRGVIREAVLREFKRGG
;
A
#
# COMPACT_ATOMS: atom_id res chain seq x y z
N MET A 1 -14.64 15.27 -49.22
CA MET A 1 -14.69 16.75 -49.23
C MET A 1 -16.13 17.20 -48.99
N PRO A 2 -16.39 18.34 -48.31
CA PRO A 2 -15.59 18.99 -47.26
C PRO A 2 -16.46 19.50 -46.07
N ALA A 3 -15.79 20.19 -45.12
CA ALA A 3 -16.32 21.03 -44.02
C ALA A 3 -16.60 20.35 -42.66
N CYS A 4 -15.54 20.23 -41.85
CA CYS A 4 -15.51 20.52 -40.39
C CYS A 4 -14.11 20.16 -39.88
N ALA A 5 -13.14 21.05 -40.10
CA ALA A 5 -11.77 20.91 -39.62
C ALA A 5 -11.41 22.15 -38.79
N ASN A 6 -11.98 22.23 -37.58
CA ASN A 6 -11.41 22.97 -36.47
C ASN A 6 -11.14 21.95 -35.35
N GLY A 7 -10.22 21.03 -35.63
CA GLY A 7 -9.69 20.08 -34.66
C GLY A 7 -8.42 20.66 -34.06
N TRP A 8 -8.39 20.73 -32.74
CA TRP A 8 -7.22 20.90 -31.89
C TRP A 8 -5.93 20.38 -32.54
N ARG A 9 -4.86 21.19 -32.47
CA ARG A 9 -3.60 20.88 -33.15
C ARG A 9 -3.02 19.57 -32.63
N PHE A 10 -3.05 18.53 -33.48
CA PHE A 10 -2.06 17.45 -33.45
C PHE A 10 -0.69 18.10 -33.68
N LEU A 11 0.00 18.48 -32.61
CA LEU A 11 1.39 18.88 -32.72
C LEU A 11 2.17 17.60 -32.98
N ALA A 12 2.55 17.39 -34.24
CA ALA A 12 3.66 16.49 -34.56
C ALA A 12 4.81 16.82 -33.59
N PRO A 13 5.50 15.81 -33.02
CA PRO A 13 6.59 16.08 -32.10
C PRO A 13 7.54 17.05 -32.80
N PRO A 14 7.95 18.16 -32.16
CA PRO A 14 8.99 18.98 -32.74
C PRO A 14 10.16 18.02 -33.02
N ARG A 15 10.65 18.00 -34.27
CA ARG A 15 11.97 17.40 -34.56
C ARG A 15 12.90 17.88 -33.44
N PRO A 16 13.72 17.01 -32.84
CA PRO A 16 14.61 17.43 -31.76
C PRO A 16 15.50 18.52 -32.34
N ASN A 17 15.10 19.77 -32.13
CA ASN A 17 16.00 20.89 -32.28
C ASN A 17 17.07 20.56 -31.26
N ARG A 18 18.31 20.45 -31.72
CA ARG A 18 19.48 20.51 -30.85
C ARG A 18 19.41 21.86 -30.14
N LEU A 19 18.56 21.97 -29.12
CA LEU A 19 18.77 22.86 -28.01
C LEU A 19 20.17 22.48 -27.56
N LYS A 20 21.13 23.37 -27.85
CA LYS A 20 22.44 23.33 -27.25
C LYS A 20 22.17 23.05 -25.78
N GLN A 21 22.53 21.84 -25.32
CA GLN A 21 22.50 21.48 -23.93
C GLN A 21 23.32 22.57 -23.23
N GLN A 22 22.63 23.54 -22.62
CA GLN A 22 23.23 24.23 -21.50
C GLN A 22 23.35 23.13 -20.45
N PRO A 23 24.56 22.83 -19.95
CA PRO A 23 24.71 21.84 -18.91
C PRO A 23 23.84 22.30 -17.75
N ASN A 24 22.81 21.51 -17.44
CA ASN A 24 21.98 21.76 -16.29
C ASN A 24 22.90 21.61 -15.09
N ASN A 25 23.24 22.74 -14.47
CA ASN A 25 24.18 22.85 -13.35
C ASN A 25 23.50 22.38 -12.05
N ASN A 26 22.82 21.23 -12.08
CA ASN A 26 22.52 20.47 -10.87
C ASN A 26 23.81 19.73 -10.53
N ILE A 27 24.66 20.45 -9.81
CA ILE A 27 25.91 19.99 -9.27
C ILE A 27 25.61 18.73 -8.45
N MET A 28 25.94 17.55 -9.01
CA MET A 28 26.24 16.37 -8.21
C MET A 28 27.11 16.81 -7.04
N PRO A 29 26.85 16.39 -5.79
CA PRO A 29 27.79 16.71 -4.74
C PRO A 29 29.15 16.17 -5.20
N THR A 30 30.13 17.06 -5.33
CA THR A 30 31.51 16.79 -5.77
C THR A 30 32.20 15.69 -4.94
N SER A 31 31.54 15.22 -3.87
CA SER A 31 31.94 14.15 -2.96
C SER A 31 31.66 12.72 -3.48
N LEU A 32 30.61 12.47 -4.28
CA LEU A 32 30.28 11.09 -4.73
C LEU A 32 31.33 10.52 -5.70
N ASP A 33 31.86 11.36 -6.60
CA ASP A 33 32.86 10.93 -7.58
C ASP A 33 34.19 10.49 -6.94
N ALA A 34 34.47 11.00 -5.74
CA ALA A 34 35.65 10.66 -4.97
C ALA A 34 35.56 9.27 -4.30
N LEU A 35 34.36 8.69 -4.18
CA LEU A 35 34.13 7.44 -3.43
C LEU A 35 34.54 6.19 -4.21
N LEU A 36 34.17 6.08 -5.49
CA LEU A 36 34.60 5.00 -6.39
C LEU A 36 35.42 5.59 -7.54
N ARG A 37 36.60 6.14 -7.24
CA ARG A 37 37.49 6.77 -8.24
C ARG A 37 37.71 5.96 -9.52
N PRO A 38 37.92 4.62 -9.49
CA PRO A 38 38.11 3.86 -10.73
C PRO A 38 36.89 3.92 -11.65
N LEU A 39 35.68 4.03 -11.09
CA LEU A 39 34.49 4.29 -11.87
C LEU A 39 34.51 5.70 -12.42
N SER A 40 34.82 6.74 -11.65
CA SER A 40 34.83 8.14 -12.14
C SER A 40 35.62 8.36 -13.44
N THR A 41 36.74 7.64 -13.60
CA THR A 41 37.62 7.71 -14.78
C THR A 41 37.27 6.71 -15.89
N LEU A 42 36.24 5.88 -15.68
CA LEU A 42 35.86 4.81 -16.59
C LEU A 42 35.28 5.38 -17.88
N VAL A 43 35.91 5.08 -19.01
CA VAL A 43 35.38 5.42 -20.33
C VAL A 43 34.28 4.42 -20.68
N LEU A 44 33.07 4.93 -20.96
CA LEU A 44 31.96 4.09 -21.38
C LEU A 44 32.35 3.29 -22.65
N PRO A 45 32.01 1.99 -22.71
CA PRO A 45 32.37 1.15 -23.84
C PRO A 45 31.77 1.70 -25.15
N LYS A 46 32.46 1.47 -26.27
CA LYS A 46 31.86 1.71 -27.58
C LYS A 46 30.69 0.75 -27.80
N PRO A 47 29.67 1.12 -28.59
CA PRO A 47 28.61 0.20 -29.02
C PRO A 47 29.16 -1.17 -29.42
N GLY A 48 28.59 -2.24 -28.87
CA GLY A 48 28.99 -3.62 -29.14
C GLY A 48 30.11 -4.19 -28.26
N THR A 49 30.78 -3.36 -27.44
CA THR A 49 31.74 -3.84 -26.44
C THR A 49 31.09 -3.97 -25.06
N ARG A 50 31.53 -4.98 -24.29
CA ARG A 50 31.09 -5.21 -22.92
C ARG A 50 32.24 -4.86 -21.99
N LEU A 51 31.94 -4.12 -20.93
CA LEU A 51 32.88 -3.84 -19.85
C LEU A 51 32.33 -4.35 -18.53
N GLU A 52 33.14 -5.12 -17.81
CA GLU A 52 32.80 -5.57 -16.46
C GLU A 52 33.20 -4.50 -15.46
N THR A 53 32.24 -4.06 -14.65
CA THR A 53 32.54 -3.23 -13.50
C THR A 53 33.14 -4.15 -12.43
N GLY A 54 34.23 -3.73 -11.79
CA GLY A 54 34.89 -4.53 -10.75
C GLY A 54 33.93 -4.98 -9.63
N ALA A 55 34.37 -5.97 -8.84
CA ALA A 55 33.51 -6.57 -7.82
C ALA A 55 33.03 -5.53 -6.77
N LEU A 56 31.74 -5.61 -6.43
CA LEU A 56 31.05 -4.77 -5.47
C LEU A 56 30.35 -5.67 -4.44
N ALA A 57 30.55 -5.39 -3.16
CA ALA A 57 29.91 -6.13 -2.07
C ALA A 57 28.71 -5.35 -1.50
N GLY A 58 27.71 -6.07 -0.99
CA GLY A 58 26.57 -5.47 -0.29
C GLY A 58 25.80 -4.47 -1.15
N SER A 59 25.49 -3.30 -0.58
CA SER A 59 24.76 -2.21 -1.26
C SER A 59 25.67 -1.22 -1.99
N ALA A 60 26.96 -1.57 -2.21
CA ALA A 60 27.89 -0.72 -2.96
C ALA A 60 27.52 -0.62 -4.45
N ASP A 61 26.68 -1.54 -4.94
CA ASP A 61 26.10 -1.50 -6.28
C ASP A 61 25.18 -0.30 -6.49
N ALA A 62 24.35 0.06 -5.50
CA ALA A 62 23.56 1.28 -5.55
C ALA A 62 24.42 2.54 -5.73
N LEU A 63 25.52 2.65 -4.97
CA LEU A 63 26.48 3.75 -5.09
C LEU A 63 27.14 3.78 -6.47
N ALA A 64 27.59 2.63 -6.97
CA ALA A 64 28.22 2.53 -8.28
C ALA A 64 27.25 2.91 -9.42
N ILE A 65 26.00 2.48 -9.34
CA ILE A 65 24.95 2.82 -10.31
C ILE A 65 24.63 4.32 -10.26
N ALA A 66 24.48 4.89 -9.07
CA ALA A 66 24.23 6.32 -8.88
C ALA A 66 25.33 7.18 -9.50
N GLN A 67 26.60 6.81 -9.29
CA GLN A 67 27.74 7.51 -9.89
C GLN A 67 27.81 7.37 -11.42
N LEU A 68 27.44 6.21 -11.96
CA LEU A 68 27.40 6.00 -13.41
C LEU A 68 26.27 6.82 -14.06
N ALA A 69 25.10 6.87 -13.44
CA ALA A 69 23.95 7.65 -13.92
C ALA A 69 24.18 9.17 -13.82
N GLY A 70 24.99 9.62 -12.85
CA GLY A 70 25.29 11.03 -12.61
C GLY A 70 26.06 11.78 -13.69
N ARG A 71 26.48 11.11 -14.76
CA ARG A 71 27.33 11.69 -15.83
C ARG A 71 26.57 12.48 -16.90
N GLY A 72 25.31 12.79 -16.66
CA GLY A 72 24.46 13.52 -17.60
C GLY A 72 24.02 12.71 -18.83
N ARG A 73 24.11 11.37 -18.77
CA ARG A 73 23.52 10.46 -19.76
C ARG A 73 22.59 9.49 -19.05
N MET A 74 21.45 9.20 -19.66
CA MET A 74 20.51 8.20 -19.16
C MET A 74 21.21 6.84 -19.03
N LEU A 75 21.08 6.18 -17.88
CA LEU A 75 21.53 4.82 -17.65
C LEU A 75 20.33 3.89 -17.52
N VAL A 76 20.36 2.73 -18.20
CA VAL A 76 19.35 1.68 -18.01
C VAL A 76 20.00 0.51 -17.28
N VAL A 77 19.42 0.10 -16.15
CA VAL A 77 19.88 -1.03 -15.37
C VAL A 77 18.85 -2.15 -15.46
N ILE A 78 19.29 -3.28 -15.99
CA ILE A 78 18.49 -4.51 -16.08
C ILE A 78 18.90 -5.43 -14.94
N THR A 79 18.03 -5.62 -13.95
CA THR A 79 18.31 -6.47 -12.79
C THR A 79 17.87 -7.90 -13.04
N ALA A 80 18.65 -8.88 -12.59
CA ALA A 80 18.24 -10.28 -12.65
C ALA A 80 16.99 -10.56 -11.79
N ASN A 81 16.85 -9.89 -10.65
CA ASN A 81 15.75 -10.06 -9.70
C ASN A 81 14.90 -8.78 -9.57
N PRO A 82 13.56 -8.87 -9.60
CA PRO A 82 12.67 -7.73 -9.33
C PRO A 82 12.89 -7.05 -7.97
N LEU A 83 13.20 -7.82 -6.92
CA LEU A 83 13.47 -7.28 -5.58
C LEU A 83 14.72 -6.38 -5.56
N ASP A 84 15.72 -6.70 -6.38
CA ASP A 84 16.90 -5.85 -6.51
C ASP A 84 16.55 -4.51 -7.16
N ALA A 85 15.60 -4.46 -8.10
CA ALA A 85 15.18 -3.22 -8.74
C ALA A 85 14.51 -2.27 -7.74
N GLN A 86 13.63 -2.80 -6.89
CA GLN A 86 12.99 -2.02 -5.82
C GLN A 86 14.02 -1.54 -4.79
N ARG A 87 14.89 -2.45 -4.33
CA ARG A 87 15.98 -2.11 -3.40
C ARG A 87 16.84 -0.98 -3.98
N LEU A 88 17.29 -1.12 -5.23
CA LEU A 88 18.13 -0.12 -5.88
C LEU A 88 17.40 1.22 -6.03
N GLN A 89 16.09 1.24 -6.27
CA GLN A 89 15.31 2.48 -6.33
C GLN A 89 15.39 3.25 -5.00
N ASP A 90 15.19 2.55 -3.89
CA ASP A 90 15.21 3.15 -2.55
C ASP A 90 16.63 3.57 -2.12
N GLU A 91 17.61 2.69 -2.34
CA GLU A 91 19.01 2.93 -1.97
C GLU A 91 19.63 4.07 -2.81
N ILE A 92 19.35 4.14 -4.11
CA ILE A 92 19.87 5.20 -4.99
C ILE A 92 19.22 6.55 -4.66
N ALA A 93 17.92 6.58 -4.34
CA ALA A 93 17.25 7.80 -3.90
C ALA A 93 17.88 8.38 -2.62
N TRP A 94 18.39 7.52 -1.73
CA TRP A 94 19.11 7.95 -0.52
C TRP A 94 20.55 8.43 -0.82
N VAL A 95 21.30 7.70 -1.65
CA VAL A 95 22.69 8.06 -1.98
C VAL A 95 22.77 9.32 -2.87
N ALA A 96 21.82 9.46 -3.80
CA ALA A 96 21.81 10.52 -4.81
C ALA A 96 20.39 11.08 -4.99
N PRO A 97 19.86 11.85 -4.02
CA PRO A 97 18.47 12.35 -4.05
C PRO A 97 18.16 13.29 -5.23
N GLY A 98 19.18 13.87 -5.86
CA GLY A 98 19.02 14.70 -7.06
C GLY A 98 18.86 13.91 -8.37
N LEU A 99 19.04 12.58 -8.36
CA LEU A 99 18.96 11.75 -9.56
C LEU A 99 17.51 11.36 -9.85
N ARG A 100 17.03 11.61 -11.08
CA ARG A 100 15.67 11.21 -11.50
C ARG A 100 15.65 9.73 -11.87
N ALA A 101 15.54 8.88 -10.85
CA ALA A 101 15.46 7.42 -11.00
C ALA A 101 14.00 6.95 -11.14
N HIS A 102 13.71 6.17 -12.18
CA HIS A 102 12.40 5.56 -12.41
C HIS A 102 12.53 4.04 -12.47
N LEU A 103 11.63 3.33 -11.80
CA LEU A 103 11.44 1.89 -11.95
C LEU A 103 10.35 1.65 -12.99
N LEU A 104 10.61 0.83 -14.00
CA LEU A 104 9.55 0.37 -14.91
C LEU A 104 8.80 -0.80 -14.23
N PRO A 105 7.52 -0.63 -13.84
CA PRO A 105 6.80 -1.66 -13.11
C PRO A 105 6.56 -2.91 -13.97
N ASP A 106 6.60 -4.09 -13.36
CA ASP A 106 6.05 -5.30 -13.99
C ASP A 106 4.53 -5.22 -14.04
N TRP A 107 3.90 -6.02 -14.90
CA TRP A 107 2.45 -6.19 -14.88
C TRP A 107 1.94 -6.90 -13.62
N GLU A 108 2.83 -7.51 -12.82
CA GLU A 108 2.51 -8.37 -11.67
C GLU A 108 1.55 -9.53 -12.02
N THR A 109 1.50 -9.89 -13.30
CA THR A 109 0.76 -11.04 -13.80
C THR A 109 1.72 -12.10 -14.31
N LEU A 110 1.26 -13.34 -14.34
CA LEU A 110 2.01 -14.44 -14.90
C LEU A 110 1.82 -14.47 -16.43
N PRO A 111 2.81 -14.85 -17.25
CA PRO A 111 2.60 -15.05 -18.67
C PRO A 111 1.33 -15.88 -18.97
N TYR A 112 0.45 -15.33 -19.80
CA TYR A 112 -0.87 -15.89 -20.15
C TYR A 112 -1.91 -15.88 -19.02
N ASP A 113 -1.75 -15.05 -17.99
CA ASP A 113 -2.74 -14.93 -16.93
C ASP A 113 -4.11 -14.49 -17.48
N ASN A 114 -5.16 -14.89 -16.75
CA ASN A 114 -6.51 -14.44 -17.01
C ASN A 114 -6.86 -13.16 -16.22
N PHE A 115 -5.85 -12.51 -15.64
CA PHE A 115 -5.96 -11.24 -14.93
C PHE A 115 -5.29 -10.14 -15.74
N SER A 116 -5.96 -9.00 -15.81
CA SER A 116 -5.31 -7.77 -16.27
C SER A 116 -4.51 -7.13 -15.12
N PRO A 117 -3.40 -6.43 -15.44
CA PRO A 117 -2.65 -5.64 -14.48
C PRO A 117 -3.54 -4.62 -13.77
N HIS A 118 -3.13 -4.18 -12.58
CA HIS A 118 -3.82 -3.10 -11.88
C HIS A 118 -3.68 -1.77 -12.66
N GLN A 119 -4.71 -0.92 -12.64
CA GLN A 119 -4.69 0.36 -13.37
C GLN A 119 -3.56 1.28 -12.92
N ASP A 120 -3.28 1.31 -11.62
CA ASP A 120 -2.13 2.06 -11.07
C ASP A 120 -0.79 1.61 -11.65
N LEU A 121 -0.58 0.30 -11.87
CA LEU A 121 0.63 -0.22 -12.51
C LEU A 121 0.70 0.20 -13.98
N ILE A 122 -0.43 0.15 -14.71
CA ILE A 122 -0.51 0.62 -16.09
C ILE A 122 -0.21 2.13 -16.15
N SER A 123 -0.79 2.90 -15.24
CA SER A 123 -0.58 4.35 -15.09
C SER A 123 0.90 4.67 -14.87
N GLU A 124 1.55 3.99 -13.93
CA GLU A 124 2.97 4.18 -13.61
C GLU A 124 3.88 3.73 -14.76
N ARG A 125 3.56 2.62 -15.43
CA ARG A 125 4.27 2.14 -16.63
C ARG A 125 4.21 3.14 -17.77
N LEU A 126 3.01 3.63 -18.11
CA LEU A 126 2.84 4.62 -19.17
C LEU A 126 3.56 5.93 -18.84
N SER A 127 3.51 6.36 -17.58
CA SER A 127 4.25 7.53 -17.09
C SER A 127 5.75 7.35 -17.26
N THR A 128 6.28 6.19 -16.88
CA THR A 128 7.70 5.86 -16.99
C THR A 128 8.16 5.81 -18.45
N LEU A 129 7.42 5.11 -19.32
CA LEU A 129 7.73 5.05 -20.76
C LEU A 129 7.67 6.44 -21.41
N TYR A 130 6.72 7.28 -20.98
CA TYR A 130 6.63 8.66 -21.46
C TYR A 130 7.85 9.48 -21.00
N ALA A 131 8.21 9.43 -19.71
CA ALA A 131 9.37 10.14 -19.17
C ALA A 131 10.68 9.74 -19.86
N ILE A 132 10.86 8.45 -20.13
CA ILE A 132 11.99 7.92 -20.91
C ILE A 132 12.02 8.56 -22.30
N SER A 133 10.90 8.53 -23.03
CA SER A 133 10.82 9.07 -24.39
C SER A 133 11.10 10.58 -24.48
N ARG A 134 10.90 11.31 -23.37
CA ARG A 134 11.12 12.76 -23.26
C ARG A 134 12.52 13.12 -22.77
N GLY A 135 13.34 12.16 -22.35
CA GLY A 135 14.62 12.42 -21.70
C GLY A 135 14.46 13.07 -20.31
N GLU A 136 13.32 12.84 -19.66
CA GLU A 136 13.01 13.36 -18.31
C GLU A 136 13.56 12.46 -17.20
N THR A 137 14.38 11.46 -17.54
CA THR A 137 14.89 10.42 -16.65
C THR A 137 16.42 10.28 -16.77
N ASP A 138 17.10 10.14 -15.63
CA ASP A 138 18.55 9.94 -15.56
C ASP A 138 18.91 8.46 -15.37
N LEU A 139 18.05 7.71 -14.68
CA LEU A 139 18.23 6.28 -14.41
C LEU A 139 16.91 5.53 -14.60
N VAL A 140 16.93 4.44 -15.36
CA VAL A 140 15.80 3.51 -15.49
C VAL A 140 16.19 2.17 -14.91
N LEU A 141 15.46 1.70 -13.90
CA LEU A 141 15.58 0.37 -13.31
C LEU A 141 14.51 -0.53 -13.92
N VAL A 142 14.89 -1.69 -14.43
CA VAL A 142 13.95 -2.65 -15.04
C VAL A 142 14.34 -4.08 -14.67
N PRO A 143 13.42 -4.91 -14.14
CA PRO A 143 13.68 -6.33 -13.99
C PRO A 143 13.84 -7.02 -15.34
N ALA A 144 14.70 -8.04 -15.42
CA ALA A 144 14.96 -8.80 -16.65
C ALA A 144 13.65 -9.37 -17.23
N SER A 145 12.76 -9.91 -16.40
CA SER A 145 11.45 -10.41 -16.84
C SER A 145 10.61 -9.34 -17.55
N THR A 146 10.66 -8.10 -17.10
CA THR A 146 9.89 -6.98 -17.65
C THR A 146 10.54 -6.43 -18.92
N ALA A 147 11.87 -6.42 -19.00
CA ALA A 147 12.62 -5.98 -20.18
C ALA A 147 12.40 -6.88 -21.41
N LEU A 148 11.94 -8.12 -21.21
CA LEU A 148 11.62 -9.06 -22.30
C LEU A 148 10.28 -8.77 -22.99
N TYR A 149 9.36 -8.04 -22.38
CA TYR A 149 8.02 -7.84 -22.94
C TYR A 149 8.07 -7.03 -24.24
N ARG A 150 7.25 -7.45 -25.21
CA ARG A 150 6.82 -6.58 -26.30
C ARG A 150 5.85 -5.53 -25.76
N MET A 151 6.03 -4.30 -26.20
CA MET A 151 5.32 -3.12 -25.72
C MET A 151 4.60 -2.40 -26.86
N ALA A 152 3.69 -1.49 -26.49
CA ALA A 152 3.11 -0.54 -27.44
C ALA A 152 4.22 0.26 -28.14
N PRO A 153 4.08 0.62 -29.42
CA PRO A 153 5.04 1.50 -30.08
C PRO A 153 5.08 2.90 -29.45
N PRO A 154 6.25 3.58 -29.39
CA PRO A 154 6.33 4.97 -28.91
C PRO A 154 5.38 5.92 -29.66
N ALA A 155 5.13 5.64 -30.95
CA ALA A 155 4.17 6.39 -31.77
C ALA A 155 2.73 6.30 -31.25
N TYR A 156 2.32 5.18 -30.66
CA TYR A 156 1.01 5.04 -30.03
C TYR A 156 0.91 5.95 -28.81
N LEU A 157 1.90 5.91 -27.91
CA LEU A 157 1.91 6.77 -26.72
C LEU A 157 1.86 8.25 -27.11
N ALA A 158 2.65 8.67 -28.11
CA ALA A 158 2.66 10.03 -28.60
C ALA A 158 1.32 10.45 -29.26
N ALA A 159 0.66 9.56 -29.99
CA ALA A 159 -0.58 9.87 -30.71
C ALA A 159 -1.79 10.07 -29.78
N TYR A 160 -1.80 9.43 -28.62
CA TYR A 160 -2.89 9.50 -27.64
C TYR A 160 -2.52 10.32 -26.39
N THR A 161 -1.46 11.14 -26.48
CA THR A 161 -1.14 12.12 -25.43
C THR A 161 -1.87 13.43 -25.70
N PHE A 162 -2.65 13.91 -24.72
CA PHE A 162 -3.39 15.17 -24.81
C PHE A 162 -2.95 16.14 -23.70
N PHE A 163 -3.01 17.43 -24.01
CA PHE A 163 -2.79 18.51 -23.05
C PHE A 163 -4.05 19.36 -23.01
N LEU A 164 -4.49 19.71 -21.80
CA LEU A 164 -5.57 20.67 -21.58
C LEU A 164 -5.04 21.78 -20.67
N LYS A 165 -5.19 23.03 -21.08
CA LYS A 165 -4.75 24.19 -20.31
C LYS A 165 -5.93 25.04 -19.86
N GLN A 166 -5.73 25.74 -18.75
CA GLN A 166 -6.65 26.78 -18.32
C GLN A 166 -6.79 27.86 -19.41
N GLY A 167 -8.03 28.28 -19.68
CA GLY A 167 -8.39 29.24 -20.73
C GLY A 167 -8.58 28.64 -22.14
N GLU A 168 -8.43 27.32 -22.31
CA GLU A 168 -8.77 26.67 -23.58
C GLU A 168 -10.28 26.39 -23.66
N LYS A 169 -10.86 26.46 -24.86
CA LYS A 169 -12.27 26.12 -25.09
C LYS A 169 -12.46 24.61 -25.12
N LEU A 170 -13.24 24.00 -24.24
CA LEU A 170 -13.51 22.56 -24.19
C LEU A 170 -14.96 22.23 -24.59
N ASP A 171 -15.14 21.58 -25.75
CA ASP A 171 -16.41 20.95 -26.12
C ASP A 171 -16.56 19.63 -25.35
N VAL A 172 -17.55 19.57 -24.46
CA VAL A 172 -17.80 18.44 -23.56
C VAL A 172 -18.16 17.15 -24.31
N GLU A 173 -18.92 17.22 -25.40
CA GLU A 173 -19.33 16.04 -26.15
C GLU A 173 -18.16 15.51 -26.99
N GLN A 174 -17.36 16.40 -27.58
CA GLN A 174 -16.12 16.01 -28.23
C GLN A 174 -15.12 15.41 -27.24
N PHE A 175 -15.00 16.00 -26.05
CA PHE A 175 -14.14 15.48 -24.98
C PHE A 175 -14.56 14.07 -24.55
N LYS A 176 -15.85 13.82 -24.32
CA LYS A 176 -16.38 12.48 -24.03
C LYS A 176 -16.00 11.46 -25.10
N ALA A 177 -16.17 11.82 -26.37
CA ALA A 177 -15.80 10.96 -27.49
C ALA A 177 -14.28 10.67 -27.53
N GLN A 178 -13.45 11.69 -27.26
CA GLN A 178 -12.00 11.53 -27.18
C GLN A 178 -11.56 10.66 -26.00
N MET A 179 -12.17 10.83 -24.83
CA MET A 179 -11.91 10.00 -23.66
C MET A 179 -12.28 8.53 -23.92
N ALA A 180 -13.43 8.28 -24.56
CA ALA A 180 -13.82 6.95 -24.99
C ALA A 180 -12.82 6.34 -25.99
N LEU A 181 -12.35 7.13 -26.97
CA LEU A 181 -11.31 6.70 -27.92
C LEU A 181 -9.95 6.41 -27.24
N ALA A 182 -9.60 7.19 -26.22
CA ALA A 182 -8.39 6.98 -25.41
C ALA A 182 -8.55 5.83 -24.39
N GLY A 183 -9.73 5.20 -24.32
CA GLY A 183 -10.04 4.04 -23.49
C GLY A 183 -10.46 4.35 -22.05
N TYR A 184 -10.78 5.61 -21.73
CA TYR A 184 -11.23 6.03 -20.41
C TYR A 184 -12.68 5.60 -20.14
N ALA A 185 -12.96 5.22 -18.90
CA ALA A 185 -14.28 4.81 -18.45
C ALA A 185 -15.09 6.02 -17.97
N HIS A 186 -16.29 6.19 -18.54
CA HIS A 186 -17.24 7.19 -18.06
C HIS A 186 -17.97 6.65 -16.81
N VAL A 187 -17.74 7.28 -15.67
CA VAL A 187 -18.29 6.87 -14.37
C VAL A 187 -19.09 8.00 -13.75
N THR A 188 -19.90 7.69 -12.74
CA THR A 188 -20.60 8.72 -11.98
C THR A 188 -19.63 9.50 -11.12
N GLN A 189 -18.68 8.85 -10.47
CA GLN A 189 -17.70 9.43 -9.57
C GLN A 189 -16.32 8.82 -9.85
N VAL A 190 -15.31 9.68 -9.97
CA VAL A 190 -13.95 9.31 -10.31
C VAL A 190 -13.18 8.93 -9.05
N VAL A 191 -12.63 7.72 -9.04
CA VAL A 191 -11.86 7.16 -7.91
C VAL A 191 -10.55 6.50 -8.34
N SER A 192 -10.43 6.06 -9.59
CA SER A 192 -9.24 5.34 -10.10
C SER A 192 -8.68 5.95 -11.39
N PRO A 193 -7.39 5.79 -11.69
CA PRO A 193 -6.81 6.20 -12.97
C PRO A 193 -7.53 5.58 -14.17
N GLY A 194 -7.72 6.36 -15.24
CA GLY A 194 -8.46 5.94 -16.43
C GLY A 194 -9.96 6.19 -16.36
N GLU A 195 -10.45 6.88 -15.33
CA GLU A 195 -11.86 7.24 -15.17
C GLU A 195 -12.10 8.73 -15.44
N PHE A 196 -13.30 9.07 -15.90
CA PHE A 196 -13.77 10.44 -15.99
C PHE A 196 -15.27 10.53 -15.74
N SER A 197 -15.73 11.70 -15.30
CA SER A 197 -17.15 12.01 -15.12
C SER A 197 -17.45 13.42 -15.60
N VAL A 198 -18.67 13.63 -16.11
CA VAL A 198 -19.14 14.93 -16.56
C VAL A 198 -20.46 15.26 -15.87
N ARG A 199 -20.52 16.40 -15.19
CA ARG A 199 -21.69 16.87 -14.43
C ARG A 199 -21.92 18.36 -14.69
N GLY A 200 -22.68 18.69 -15.74
CA GLY A 200 -22.88 20.08 -16.15
C GLY A 200 -21.56 20.71 -16.60
N GLY A 201 -21.19 21.85 -16.01
CA GLY A 201 -19.90 22.52 -16.27
C GLY A 201 -18.70 21.92 -15.52
N LEU A 202 -18.86 20.83 -14.80
CA LEU A 202 -17.77 20.16 -14.07
C LEU A 202 -17.34 18.88 -14.79
N VAL A 203 -16.04 18.75 -15.02
CA VAL A 203 -15.43 17.52 -15.53
C VAL A 203 -14.40 17.02 -14.53
N ASP A 204 -14.64 15.86 -13.93
CA ASP A 204 -13.64 15.16 -13.12
C ASP A 204 -12.93 14.13 -13.99
N LEU A 205 -11.61 14.07 -13.89
CA LEU A 205 -10.76 13.26 -14.75
C LEU A 205 -9.56 12.73 -13.97
N PHE A 206 -9.35 11.42 -13.99
CA PHE A 206 -8.15 10.81 -13.45
C PHE A 206 -7.24 10.32 -14.58
N PRO A 207 -6.34 11.19 -15.09
CA PRO A 207 -5.46 10.83 -16.19
C PRO A 207 -4.46 9.75 -15.78
N MET A 208 -4.21 8.82 -16.69
CA MET A 208 -3.07 7.91 -16.57
C MET A 208 -1.76 8.72 -16.51
N GLY A 209 -0.88 8.30 -15.61
CA GLY A 209 0.42 8.90 -15.32
C GLY A 209 0.42 10.06 -14.33
N SER A 210 -0.75 10.46 -13.80
CA SER A 210 -0.86 11.44 -12.72
C SER A 210 -1.01 10.76 -11.35
N PRO A 211 -0.42 11.33 -10.27
CA PRO A 211 -0.66 10.83 -8.91
C PRO A 211 -2.02 11.22 -8.34
N LEU A 212 -2.68 12.26 -8.87
CA LEU A 212 -3.98 12.77 -8.39
C LEU A 212 -4.93 13.03 -9.57
N PRO A 213 -6.26 12.90 -9.36
CA PRO A 213 -7.25 13.32 -10.33
C PRO A 213 -7.44 14.85 -10.35
N PHE A 214 -8.03 15.34 -11.44
CA PHE A 214 -8.27 16.75 -11.70
C PHE A 214 -9.77 17.02 -11.85
N ARG A 215 -10.21 18.15 -11.31
CA ARG A 215 -11.51 18.77 -11.49
C ARG A 215 -11.34 19.99 -12.38
N ILE A 216 -12.03 19.99 -13.51
CA ILE A 216 -12.03 21.04 -14.52
C ILE A 216 -13.36 21.78 -14.38
N ASP A 217 -13.29 23.04 -13.98
CA ASP A 217 -14.44 23.93 -13.92
C ASP A 217 -14.58 24.65 -15.27
N LEU A 218 -15.71 24.48 -15.94
CA LEU A 218 -16.05 25.13 -17.20
C LEU A 218 -17.03 26.28 -16.96
N PHE A 219 -16.76 27.41 -17.61
CA PHE A 219 -17.71 28.50 -17.78
C PHE A 219 -18.11 28.55 -19.26
N ASP A 220 -19.36 28.20 -19.56
CA ASP A 220 -19.84 27.89 -20.90
C ASP A 220 -18.99 26.81 -21.59
N ASP A 221 -18.17 27.19 -22.58
CA ASP A 221 -17.26 26.31 -23.31
C ASP A 221 -15.79 26.55 -22.98
N GLU A 222 -15.46 27.36 -21.96
CA GLU A 222 -14.07 27.72 -21.60
C GLU A 222 -13.64 27.10 -20.27
N VAL A 223 -12.41 26.59 -20.20
CA VAL A 223 -11.81 26.09 -18.96
C VAL A 223 -11.46 27.24 -18.04
N GLU A 224 -12.33 27.53 -17.07
CA GLU A 224 -12.15 28.58 -16.07
C GLU A 224 -11.04 28.23 -15.08
N SER A 225 -11.06 27.01 -14.54
CA SER A 225 -10.04 26.58 -13.59
C SER A 225 -9.82 25.07 -13.60
N ILE A 226 -8.59 24.66 -13.23
CA ILE A 226 -8.22 23.26 -13.09
C ILE A 226 -7.66 23.06 -11.68
N LYS A 227 -8.18 22.08 -10.95
CA LYS A 227 -7.79 21.82 -9.56
C LYS A 227 -7.58 20.33 -9.34
N THR A 228 -6.55 19.93 -8.60
CA THR A 228 -6.44 18.53 -8.14
C THR A 228 -7.46 18.28 -7.04
N PHE A 229 -7.92 17.05 -6.90
CA PHE A 229 -8.78 16.63 -5.79
C PHE A 229 -8.34 15.27 -5.24
N ASP A 230 -8.71 14.99 -4.00
CA ASP A 230 -8.46 13.69 -3.38
C ASP A 230 -9.58 12.70 -3.78
N PRO A 231 -9.27 11.54 -4.37
CA PRO A 231 -10.27 10.61 -4.91
C PRO A 231 -11.14 9.96 -3.82
N ASP A 232 -10.68 9.91 -2.56
CA ASP A 232 -11.45 9.33 -1.45
C ASP A 232 -12.41 10.40 -0.88
N THR A 233 -11.92 11.61 -0.60
CA THR A 233 -12.74 12.69 0.00
C THR A 233 -13.52 13.54 -1.00
N GLN A 234 -13.18 13.46 -2.30
CA GLN A 234 -13.73 14.27 -3.40
C GLN A 234 -13.55 15.78 -3.24
N ARG A 235 -12.64 16.19 -2.34
CA ARG A 235 -12.32 17.60 -2.05
C ARG A 235 -11.10 18.05 -2.83
N THR A 236 -11.16 19.30 -3.27
CA THR A 236 -10.03 19.97 -3.92
C THR A 236 -8.81 20.04 -3.00
N VAL A 237 -7.62 19.80 -3.55
CA VAL A 237 -6.34 19.91 -2.85
C VAL A 237 -5.62 21.20 -3.27
N TYR A 238 -5.20 21.34 -4.53
CA TYR A 238 -4.51 22.55 -5.01
C TYR A 238 -4.80 22.86 -6.50
N PRO A 239 -4.74 24.13 -6.94
CA PRO A 239 -4.94 24.50 -8.33
C PRO A 239 -3.75 24.12 -9.22
N THR A 240 -4.00 23.84 -10.50
CA THR A 240 -2.98 23.57 -11.53
C THR A 240 -3.32 24.29 -12.83
N LYS A 241 -2.34 24.49 -13.71
CA LYS A 241 -2.53 25.25 -14.96
C LYS A 241 -2.74 24.37 -16.19
N GLU A 242 -2.32 23.12 -16.11
CA GLU A 242 -2.40 22.17 -17.22
C GLU A 242 -2.60 20.74 -16.73
N ILE A 243 -3.30 19.95 -17.54
CA ILE A 243 -3.45 18.49 -17.38
C ILE A 243 -2.69 17.83 -18.53
N ARG A 244 -1.95 16.77 -18.20
CA ARG A 244 -1.38 15.84 -19.16
C ARG A 244 -2.17 14.53 -19.10
N LEU A 245 -2.64 14.09 -20.25
CA LEU A 245 -3.42 12.86 -20.43
C LEU A 245 -2.60 11.85 -21.22
N LEU A 246 -2.36 10.68 -20.64
CA LEU A 246 -1.87 9.50 -21.36
C LEU A 246 -3.06 8.59 -21.73
N PRO A 247 -2.93 7.70 -22.73
CA PRO A 247 -3.98 6.72 -23.03
C PRO A 247 -4.31 5.86 -21.81
N ALA A 248 -5.57 5.41 -21.67
CA ALA A 248 -5.99 4.59 -20.54
C ALA A 248 -5.39 3.17 -20.56
N ARG A 249 -4.88 2.72 -21.71
CA ARG A 249 -4.36 1.37 -21.93
C ARG A 249 -3.13 1.37 -22.80
N GLU A 250 -2.32 0.33 -22.69
CA GLU A 250 -1.15 0.07 -23.55
C GLU A 250 -1.54 -0.38 -24.99
N PHE A 251 -2.83 -0.40 -25.35
CA PHE A 251 -3.29 -0.78 -26.69
C PHE A 251 -4.59 -0.06 -27.08
N PRO A 252 -4.80 0.23 -28.38
CA PRO A 252 -5.99 0.91 -28.87
C PRO A 252 -7.23 0.02 -28.83
N LEU A 253 -8.34 0.57 -28.33
CA LEU A 253 -9.66 -0.09 -28.33
C LEU A 253 -10.70 0.67 -29.18
N ASP A 254 -10.24 1.64 -29.95
CA ASP A 254 -11.04 2.35 -30.95
C ASP A 254 -11.41 1.45 -32.14
N ASP A 255 -12.27 1.93 -33.05
CA ASP A 255 -12.74 1.16 -34.20
C ASP A 255 -11.59 0.60 -35.05
N LYS A 256 -10.51 1.36 -35.19
CA LYS A 256 -9.31 0.93 -35.92
C LYS A 256 -8.58 -0.19 -35.19
N GLY A 257 -8.34 -0.03 -33.89
CA GLY A 257 -7.72 -1.05 -33.03
C GLY A 257 -8.52 -2.35 -33.00
N ARG A 258 -9.85 -2.27 -32.83
CA ARG A 258 -10.75 -3.44 -32.85
C ARG A 258 -10.77 -4.15 -34.20
N THR A 259 -10.80 -3.39 -35.29
CA THR A 259 -10.78 -3.96 -36.65
C THR A 259 -9.46 -4.69 -36.91
N ARG A 260 -8.33 -4.07 -36.54
CA ARG A 260 -7.01 -4.69 -36.66
C ARG A 260 -6.91 -5.97 -35.83
N PHE A 261 -7.32 -5.90 -34.56
CA PHE A 261 -7.36 -7.06 -33.67
C PHE A 261 -8.13 -8.22 -34.30
N ARG A 262 -9.34 -7.97 -34.82
CA ARG A 262 -10.17 -9.00 -35.44
C ARG A 262 -9.55 -9.60 -36.69
N SER A 263 -8.87 -8.81 -37.52
CA SER A 263 -8.16 -9.32 -38.71
C SER A 263 -7.02 -10.23 -38.28
N ARG A 264 -6.11 -9.72 -37.44
CA ARG A 264 -4.94 -10.47 -36.98
C ARG A 264 -5.30 -11.71 -36.17
N PHE A 265 -6.37 -11.66 -35.37
CA PHE A 265 -6.85 -12.82 -34.63
C PHE A 265 -7.23 -13.97 -35.58
N ARG A 266 -7.91 -13.67 -36.69
CA ARG A 266 -8.30 -14.68 -37.70
C ARG A 266 -7.11 -15.20 -38.50
N GLU A 267 -6.09 -14.36 -38.69
CA GLU A 267 -4.84 -14.75 -39.36
C GLU A 267 -3.97 -15.63 -38.46
N THR A 268 -4.00 -15.39 -37.15
CA THR A 268 -3.12 -16.05 -36.17
C THR A 268 -3.70 -17.37 -35.65
N PHE A 269 -5.01 -17.42 -35.42
CA PHE A 269 -5.67 -18.57 -34.80
C PHE A 269 -6.57 -19.30 -35.81
N GLU A 270 -6.39 -20.62 -35.89
CA GLU A 270 -7.24 -21.48 -36.71
C GLU A 270 -8.60 -21.77 -36.05
N GLY A 271 -9.63 -21.95 -36.87
CA GLY A 271 -10.97 -22.31 -36.43
C GLY A 271 -11.95 -21.14 -36.40
N ASP A 272 -13.10 -21.34 -35.73
CA ASP A 272 -14.15 -20.32 -35.64
C ASP A 272 -13.82 -19.32 -34.50
N PRO A 273 -13.45 -18.06 -34.83
CA PRO A 273 -13.06 -17.07 -33.83
C PRO A 273 -14.22 -16.69 -32.90
N THR A 274 -15.48 -16.91 -33.31
CA THR A 274 -16.64 -16.60 -32.48
C THR A 274 -16.76 -17.55 -31.28
N ARG A 275 -16.03 -18.68 -31.25
CA ARG A 275 -15.94 -19.54 -30.07
C ARG A 275 -15.06 -18.97 -28.97
N ALA A 276 -14.12 -18.09 -29.32
CA ALA A 276 -13.25 -17.45 -28.34
C ALA A 276 -13.96 -16.26 -27.68
N SER A 277 -14.02 -16.26 -26.34
CA SER A 277 -14.63 -15.15 -25.58
C SER A 277 -13.90 -13.83 -25.84
N ILE A 278 -12.57 -13.88 -25.90
CA ILE A 278 -11.72 -12.69 -26.13
C ILE A 278 -12.07 -12.00 -27.45
N TYR A 279 -12.25 -12.78 -28.52
CA TYR A 279 -12.60 -12.22 -29.83
C TYR A 279 -13.97 -11.53 -29.78
N LYS A 280 -14.96 -12.13 -29.11
CA LYS A 280 -16.29 -11.53 -28.93
C LYS A 280 -16.26 -10.26 -28.11
N ASP A 281 -15.60 -10.29 -26.96
CA ASP A 281 -15.54 -9.15 -26.03
C ASP A 281 -14.85 -7.95 -26.69
N VAL A 282 -13.68 -8.16 -27.31
CA VAL A 282 -12.98 -7.09 -28.03
C VAL A 282 -13.80 -6.57 -29.22
N SER A 283 -14.50 -7.45 -29.94
CA SER A 283 -15.41 -7.02 -31.02
C SER A 283 -16.53 -6.11 -30.52
N ASN A 284 -17.00 -6.35 -29.29
CA ASN A 284 -18.01 -5.53 -28.62
C ASN A 284 -17.43 -4.28 -27.92
N GLY A 285 -16.12 -4.03 -28.01
CA GLY A 285 -15.48 -2.91 -27.34
C GLY A 285 -15.22 -3.13 -25.84
N ILE A 286 -15.29 -4.37 -25.38
CA ILE A 286 -15.00 -4.76 -24.01
C ILE A 286 -13.55 -5.25 -23.96
N ALA A 287 -12.78 -4.79 -22.97
CA ALA A 287 -11.45 -5.31 -22.67
C ALA A 287 -11.57 -6.47 -21.67
N PRO A 288 -11.51 -7.74 -22.10
CA PRO A 288 -11.60 -8.87 -21.18
C PRO A 288 -10.35 -8.95 -20.30
N ALA A 289 -10.47 -9.59 -19.13
CA ALA A 289 -9.32 -9.78 -18.25
C ALA A 289 -8.22 -10.61 -18.93
N GLY A 290 -6.96 -10.17 -18.83
CA GLY A 290 -5.79 -10.78 -19.46
C GLY A 290 -5.62 -10.47 -20.96
N ILE A 291 -6.35 -9.49 -21.49
CA ILE A 291 -6.23 -9.02 -22.88
C ILE A 291 -4.83 -8.51 -23.24
N GLU A 292 -4.05 -8.10 -22.24
CA GLU A 292 -2.67 -7.61 -22.38
C GLU A 292 -1.76 -8.66 -23.05
N TYR A 293 -2.03 -9.96 -22.86
CA TYR A 293 -1.33 -11.05 -23.55
C TYR A 293 -1.73 -11.25 -25.02
N TYR A 294 -2.50 -10.32 -25.58
CA TYR A 294 -2.83 -10.25 -27.00
C TYR A 294 -2.39 -8.92 -27.63
N LEU A 295 -1.59 -8.12 -26.90
CA LEU A 295 -1.08 -6.81 -27.34
C LEU A 295 -0.57 -6.81 -28.80
N PRO A 296 0.19 -7.81 -29.29
CA PRO A 296 0.66 -7.83 -30.69
C PRO A 296 -0.43 -7.79 -31.76
N LEU A 297 -1.66 -8.22 -31.44
CA LEU A 297 -2.78 -8.20 -32.37
C LEU A 297 -3.36 -6.80 -32.57
N PHE A 298 -3.07 -5.84 -31.68
CA PHE A 298 -3.56 -4.46 -31.76
C PHE A 298 -2.65 -3.51 -32.54
N PHE A 299 -1.44 -3.93 -32.88
CA PHE A 299 -0.45 -3.13 -33.58
C PHE A 299 -0.01 -3.81 -34.87
N ASP A 300 0.57 -3.07 -35.81
CA ASP A 300 1.19 -3.69 -36.99
C ASP A 300 2.58 -4.25 -36.60
N ASP A 301 3.36 -3.44 -35.90
CA ASP A 301 4.61 -3.80 -35.26
C ASP A 301 4.56 -3.47 -33.76
N THR A 302 5.18 -4.30 -32.93
CA THR A 302 5.37 -4.03 -31.51
C THR A 302 6.76 -3.46 -31.25
N ALA A 303 6.90 -2.73 -30.15
CA ALA A 303 8.18 -2.22 -29.68
C ALA A 303 8.73 -3.06 -28.53
N THR A 304 9.92 -2.73 -28.09
CA THR A 304 10.60 -3.22 -26.90
C THR A 304 11.00 -2.03 -26.03
N LEU A 305 11.47 -2.28 -24.81
CA LEU A 305 12.05 -1.21 -23.98
C LEU A 305 13.12 -0.42 -24.74
N LEU A 306 13.94 -1.10 -25.54
CA LEU A 306 15.08 -0.50 -26.23
C LEU A 306 14.65 0.52 -27.30
N ASP A 307 13.45 0.38 -27.87
CA ASP A 307 12.91 1.32 -28.86
C ASP A 307 12.44 2.65 -28.24
N TYR A 308 12.25 2.68 -26.91
CA TYR A 308 11.97 3.90 -26.15
C TYR A 308 13.24 4.66 -25.78
N LEU A 309 14.40 4.00 -25.82
CA LEU A 309 15.66 4.56 -25.34
C LEU A 309 16.32 5.47 -26.39
N PRO A 310 17.01 6.54 -25.97
CA PRO A 310 17.95 7.25 -26.84
C PRO A 310 19.05 6.33 -27.42
N ALA A 311 19.52 6.61 -28.64
CA ALA A 311 20.42 5.72 -29.39
C ALA A 311 21.78 5.40 -28.71
N ASP A 312 22.27 6.28 -27.84
CA ASP A 312 23.58 6.13 -27.16
C ASP A 312 23.45 5.76 -25.67
N THR A 313 22.31 5.19 -25.28
CA THR A 313 22.00 4.87 -23.87
C THR A 313 22.82 3.68 -23.39
N PRO A 314 23.72 3.82 -22.39
CA PRO A 314 24.38 2.68 -21.78
C PRO A 314 23.38 1.77 -21.06
N VAL A 315 23.57 0.46 -21.22
CA VAL A 315 22.80 -0.58 -20.54
C VAL A 315 23.71 -1.34 -19.60
N LEU A 316 23.29 -1.45 -18.33
CA LEU A 316 23.98 -2.17 -17.28
C LEU A 316 23.20 -3.42 -16.92
N LEU A 317 23.84 -4.59 -17.04
CA LEU A 317 23.30 -5.86 -16.59
C LEU A 317 23.74 -6.10 -15.15
N HIS A 318 22.78 -6.13 -14.23
CA HIS A 318 23.03 -6.31 -12.79
C HIS A 318 22.74 -7.77 -12.40
N ARG A 319 23.79 -8.44 -11.90
CA ARG A 319 23.84 -9.88 -11.57
C ARG A 319 23.65 -10.76 -12.80
N ASP A 320 23.16 -11.99 -12.61
CA ASP A 320 23.02 -13.00 -13.66
C ASP A 320 21.70 -12.85 -14.43
N VAL A 321 21.64 -11.80 -15.27
CA VAL A 321 20.52 -11.55 -16.18
C VAL A 321 20.28 -12.71 -17.17
N PRO A 322 21.31 -13.31 -17.80
CA PRO A 322 21.10 -14.48 -18.67
C PRO A 322 20.36 -15.63 -17.98
N ALA A 323 20.75 -15.99 -16.74
CA ALA A 323 20.07 -17.05 -16.00
C ALA A 323 18.61 -16.71 -15.70
N ALA A 324 18.33 -15.46 -15.31
CA ALA A 324 16.96 -14.99 -15.06
C ALA A 324 16.08 -15.05 -16.32
N ILE A 325 16.63 -14.68 -17.50
CA ILE A 325 15.94 -14.80 -18.79
C ILE A 325 15.65 -16.28 -19.11
N ALA A 326 16.61 -17.18 -18.89
CA ALA A 326 16.44 -18.61 -19.13
C ALA A 326 15.35 -19.22 -18.24
N GLU A 327 15.31 -18.85 -16.95
CA GLU A 327 14.28 -19.28 -16.00
C GLU A 327 12.89 -18.78 -16.41
N PHE A 328 12.77 -17.48 -16.75
CA PHE A 328 11.53 -16.90 -17.25
C PHE A 328 11.00 -17.63 -18.50
N TRP A 329 11.89 -17.97 -19.43
CA TRP A 329 11.52 -18.70 -20.65
C TRP A 329 11.09 -20.14 -20.39
N LYS A 330 11.73 -20.81 -19.44
CA LYS A 330 11.34 -22.16 -19.00
C LYS A 330 9.90 -22.17 -18.48
N ASP A 331 9.58 -21.22 -17.59
CA ASP A 331 8.24 -21.08 -17.03
C ASP A 331 7.20 -20.70 -18.08
N THR A 332 7.54 -19.75 -18.96
CA THR A 332 6.65 -19.28 -20.04
C THR A 332 6.31 -20.39 -21.02
N ARG A 333 7.30 -21.20 -21.44
CA ARG A 333 7.07 -22.36 -22.32
C ARG A 333 6.21 -23.40 -21.63
N SER A 334 6.48 -23.71 -20.37
CA SER A 334 5.67 -24.66 -19.60
C SER A 334 4.20 -24.23 -19.52
N ARG A 335 3.92 -22.93 -19.36
CA ARG A 335 2.54 -22.40 -19.36
C ARG A 335 1.91 -22.45 -20.74
N TYR A 336 2.63 -22.03 -21.76
CA TYR A 336 2.16 -22.10 -23.15
C TYR A 336 1.77 -23.52 -23.53
N ASP A 337 2.61 -24.52 -23.21
CA ASP A 337 2.32 -25.93 -23.51
C ASP A 337 1.07 -26.45 -22.81
N LEU A 338 0.77 -25.95 -21.61
CA LEU A 338 -0.42 -26.30 -20.86
C LEU A 338 -1.68 -25.64 -21.44
N LEU A 339 -1.57 -24.40 -21.93
CA LEU A 339 -2.72 -23.58 -22.35
C LEU A 339 -3.03 -23.64 -23.85
N LYS A 340 -2.05 -23.98 -24.71
CA LYS A 340 -2.21 -23.98 -26.18
C LYS A 340 -3.32 -24.90 -26.71
N GLY A 341 -3.79 -25.86 -25.90
CA GLY A 341 -4.89 -26.76 -26.25
C GLY A 341 -6.29 -26.15 -26.07
N ASP A 342 -6.42 -25.05 -25.32
CA ASP A 342 -7.72 -24.42 -25.05
C ASP A 342 -8.20 -23.57 -26.24
N ARG A 343 -9.20 -24.07 -26.96
CA ARG A 343 -9.81 -23.38 -28.10
C ARG A 343 -10.75 -22.25 -27.71
N THR A 344 -11.21 -22.20 -26.46
CA THR A 344 -12.07 -21.12 -25.96
C THR A 344 -11.27 -19.86 -25.63
N ARG A 345 -9.97 -20.02 -25.40
CA ARG A 345 -9.02 -18.94 -25.11
C ARG A 345 -7.64 -19.26 -25.71
N PRO A 346 -7.51 -19.19 -27.05
CA PRO A 346 -6.27 -19.57 -27.71
C PRO A 346 -5.14 -18.60 -27.37
N VAL A 347 -3.98 -19.11 -26.96
CA VAL A 347 -2.83 -18.30 -26.52
C VAL A 347 -1.85 -18.02 -27.66
N LEU A 348 -1.26 -16.82 -27.70
CA LEU A 348 -0.22 -16.49 -28.68
C LEU A 348 1.07 -17.28 -28.45
N PRO A 349 1.85 -17.55 -29.52
CA PRO A 349 3.21 -18.06 -29.38
C PRO A 349 4.07 -17.12 -28.51
N PRO A 350 4.88 -17.65 -27.57
CA PRO A 350 5.66 -16.82 -26.64
C PRO A 350 6.60 -15.81 -27.30
N ASP A 351 7.18 -16.15 -28.44
CA ASP A 351 8.11 -15.32 -29.23
C ASP A 351 7.46 -14.05 -29.80
N GLN A 352 6.12 -14.02 -29.89
CA GLN A 352 5.38 -12.81 -30.28
C GLN A 352 5.15 -11.86 -29.10
N LEU A 353 5.19 -12.37 -27.87
CA LEU A 353 4.93 -11.60 -26.64
C LEU A 353 6.22 -11.20 -25.92
N PHE A 354 7.26 -12.02 -26.03
CA PHE A 354 8.51 -11.88 -25.31
C PHE A 354 9.71 -12.00 -26.25
N LEU A 355 10.74 -11.22 -25.98
CA LEU A 355 12.04 -11.38 -26.62
C LEU A 355 12.66 -12.70 -26.19
N SER A 356 13.14 -13.48 -27.15
CA SER A 356 14.02 -14.61 -26.87
C SER A 356 15.34 -14.11 -26.29
N ASP A 357 16.07 -14.99 -25.61
CA ASP A 357 17.42 -14.71 -25.12
C ASP A 357 18.34 -14.16 -26.24
N GLU A 358 18.31 -14.81 -27.40
CA GLU A 358 19.03 -14.37 -28.59
C GLU A 358 18.57 -12.99 -29.08
N ALA A 359 17.26 -12.77 -29.23
CA ALA A 359 16.72 -11.49 -29.70
C ALA A 359 17.05 -10.33 -28.75
N PHE A 360 17.01 -10.59 -27.43
CA PHE A 360 17.36 -9.62 -26.41
C PHE A 360 18.84 -9.18 -26.53
N PHE A 361 19.77 -10.13 -26.61
CA PHE A 361 21.20 -9.79 -26.74
C PHE A 361 21.57 -9.21 -28.11
N ILE A 362 20.85 -9.59 -29.18
CA ILE A 362 20.98 -8.95 -30.50
C ILE A 362 20.57 -7.48 -30.42
N ALA A 363 19.43 -7.18 -29.79
CA ALA A 363 18.95 -5.81 -29.66
C ALA A 363 19.91 -4.92 -28.84
N LEU A 364 20.58 -5.49 -27.83
CA LEU A 364 21.62 -4.80 -27.06
C LEU A 364 22.95 -4.62 -27.80
N LYS A 365 23.16 -5.23 -28.97
CA LYS A 365 24.46 -5.20 -29.69
C LYS A 365 24.88 -3.78 -30.07
N ASN A 366 23.94 -2.89 -30.35
CA ASN A 366 24.21 -1.52 -30.78
C ASN A 366 24.35 -0.52 -29.63
N LEU A 367 24.29 -0.98 -28.37
CA LEU A 367 24.38 -0.13 -27.19
C LEU A 367 25.68 -0.38 -26.41
N PRO A 368 26.19 0.62 -25.67
CA PRO A 368 27.25 0.42 -24.67
C PRO A 368 26.77 -0.53 -23.57
N LYS A 369 27.50 -1.61 -23.30
CA LYS A 369 27.12 -2.61 -22.29
C LYS A 369 28.06 -2.63 -21.10
N LEU A 370 27.50 -2.46 -19.91
CA LEU A 370 28.16 -2.66 -18.63
C LEU A 370 27.61 -3.93 -18.00
N SER A 371 28.42 -4.64 -17.23
CA SER A 371 27.92 -5.73 -16.37
C SER A 371 28.50 -5.64 -14.98
N MET A 372 27.61 -5.69 -13.99
CA MET A 372 27.91 -5.85 -12.57
C MET A 372 27.68 -7.31 -12.22
N GLY A 373 28.76 -8.04 -11.94
CA GLY A 373 28.70 -9.46 -11.60
C GLY A 373 28.04 -9.74 -10.25
N VAL A 374 27.86 -11.03 -9.96
CA VAL A 374 27.45 -11.54 -8.64
C VAL A 374 28.59 -11.31 -7.63
N GLU A 375 28.25 -11.11 -6.35
CA GLU A 375 29.18 -10.87 -5.22
C GLU A 375 30.51 -11.64 -5.39
N ALA A 376 31.61 -10.92 -5.17
CA ALA A 376 32.98 -11.24 -5.55
C ALA A 376 33.37 -12.73 -5.48
N CYS A 377 33.96 -13.20 -6.59
CA CYS A 377 34.91 -14.30 -6.61
C CYS A 377 36.10 -13.97 -5.69
N ALA A 378 36.77 -14.99 -5.14
CA ALA A 378 37.75 -14.94 -4.05
C ALA A 378 39.00 -14.03 -4.23
N ASP A 379 39.18 -13.39 -5.39
CA ASP A 379 40.26 -12.43 -5.64
C ASP A 379 39.87 -11.02 -5.19
N THR A 380 40.26 -10.68 -3.97
CA THR A 380 40.13 -9.34 -3.36
C THR A 380 41.05 -8.29 -4.00
N ALA A 381 41.96 -8.70 -4.88
CA ALA A 381 42.87 -7.81 -5.59
C ALA A 381 42.15 -7.06 -6.71
N GLY A 382 41.74 -5.81 -6.44
CA GLY A 382 41.09 -4.92 -7.43
C GLY A 382 39.58 -4.73 -7.26
N ALA A 383 38.98 -5.25 -6.18
CA ALA A 383 37.58 -4.99 -5.85
C ALA A 383 37.34 -3.50 -5.54
N LEU A 384 36.20 -2.97 -6.03
CA LEU A 384 35.81 -1.58 -5.80
C LEU A 384 35.19 -1.38 -4.41
N ALA A 385 34.49 -2.40 -3.92
CA ALA A 385 33.98 -2.47 -2.57
C ALA A 385 34.19 -3.87 -2.00
N LEU A 386 34.61 -3.94 -0.75
CA LEU A 386 34.82 -5.18 0.01
C LEU A 386 33.62 -5.46 0.92
N PRO A 387 33.35 -6.73 1.24
CA PRO A 387 32.32 -7.07 2.21
C PRO A 387 32.65 -6.45 3.57
N PRO A 388 31.62 -6.10 4.36
CA PRO A 388 31.83 -5.61 5.71
C PRO A 388 32.50 -6.69 6.57
N PRO A 389 33.34 -6.30 7.53
CA PRO A 389 33.97 -7.25 8.45
C PRO A 389 32.94 -7.83 9.43
N GLU A 390 33.32 -8.89 10.14
CA GLU A 390 32.46 -9.51 11.15
C GLU A 390 32.34 -8.61 12.39
N VAL A 391 31.29 -7.80 12.43
CA VAL A 391 31.01 -6.81 13.50
C VAL A 391 29.78 -7.17 14.34
N ALA A 392 29.32 -8.42 14.25
CA ALA A 392 28.10 -8.88 14.92
C ALA A 392 28.18 -8.74 16.45
N VAL A 393 27.07 -8.28 17.05
CA VAL A 393 26.91 -8.08 18.49
C VAL A 393 26.79 -9.42 19.21
N GLU A 394 27.73 -9.70 20.10
CA GLU A 394 27.74 -10.93 20.89
C GLU A 394 27.17 -10.69 22.30
N ARG A 395 25.83 -10.77 22.43
CA ARG A 395 25.12 -10.48 23.68
C ARG A 395 25.56 -11.30 24.92
N LYS A 396 26.28 -12.41 24.73
CA LYS A 396 26.77 -13.29 25.81
C LYS A 396 28.20 -12.96 26.26
N ALA A 397 28.91 -12.10 25.53
CA ALA A 397 30.25 -11.65 25.89
C ALA A 397 30.20 -10.61 27.02
N THR A 398 31.31 -10.42 27.73
CA THR A 398 31.46 -9.37 28.75
C THR A 398 31.33 -7.97 28.13
N ASP A 399 31.81 -7.80 26.90
CA ASP A 399 31.59 -6.63 26.05
C ASP A 399 30.91 -7.07 24.74
N PRO A 400 29.59 -6.86 24.60
CA PRO A 400 28.84 -7.24 23.40
C PRO A 400 29.33 -6.56 22.11
N LEU A 401 30.02 -5.42 22.20
CA LEU A 401 30.52 -4.64 21.06
C LEU A 401 31.99 -4.90 20.74
N HIS A 402 32.64 -5.88 21.38
CA HIS A 402 34.08 -6.10 21.24
C HIS A 402 34.54 -6.28 19.77
N LYS A 403 33.74 -6.94 18.92
CA LYS A 403 34.03 -7.08 17.47
C LYS A 403 33.98 -5.75 16.73
N LEU A 404 32.96 -4.95 17.00
CA LEU A 404 32.84 -3.60 16.44
C LEU A 404 34.00 -2.72 16.89
N LYS A 405 34.36 -2.73 18.18
CA LYS A 405 35.50 -1.97 18.71
C LYS A 405 36.82 -2.40 18.08
N ALA A 406 37.09 -3.70 18.01
CA ALA A 406 38.28 -4.23 17.37
C ALA A 406 38.38 -3.78 15.89
N PHE A 407 37.25 -3.75 15.18
CA PHE A 407 37.20 -3.20 13.84
C PHE A 407 37.51 -1.70 13.81
N LEU A 408 36.85 -0.89 14.64
CA LEU A 408 37.06 0.56 14.72
C LEU A 408 38.51 0.93 15.07
N ASP A 409 39.17 0.15 15.92
CA ASP A 409 40.57 0.34 16.31
C ASP A 409 41.52 -0.03 15.17
N SER A 410 41.21 -1.08 14.41
CA SER A 410 42.05 -1.58 13.31
C SER A 410 41.86 -0.81 11.98
N PHE A 411 40.69 -0.19 11.77
CA PHE A 411 40.34 0.46 10.51
C PHE A 411 40.85 1.91 10.47
N ASP A 412 41.81 2.16 9.58
CA ASP A 412 42.35 3.49 9.29
C ASP A 412 41.43 4.24 8.30
N GLY A 413 40.25 4.68 8.79
CA GLY A 413 39.24 5.35 7.97
C GLY A 413 38.01 5.84 8.76
N ARG A 414 37.00 6.34 8.03
CA ARG A 414 35.71 6.79 8.58
C ARG A 414 34.68 5.67 8.52
N VAL A 415 33.82 5.57 9.54
CA VAL A 415 32.77 4.54 9.62
C VAL A 415 31.40 5.19 9.79
N LEU A 416 30.46 4.83 8.92
CA LEU A 416 29.05 5.20 9.02
C LEU A 416 28.24 3.97 9.43
N LEU A 417 27.62 4.05 10.60
CA LEU A 417 26.64 3.07 11.07
C LEU A 417 25.24 3.52 10.64
N LEU A 418 24.44 2.60 10.14
CA LEU A 418 23.11 2.89 9.61
C LEU A 418 22.06 2.05 10.32
N SER A 419 21.03 2.74 10.81
CA SER A 419 19.81 2.13 11.32
C SER A 419 18.70 2.14 10.28
N ASP A 420 17.73 1.24 10.45
CA ASP A 420 16.56 1.11 9.59
C ASP A 420 15.52 2.22 9.83
N SER A 421 15.51 2.81 11.02
CA SER A 421 14.60 3.89 11.40
C SER A 421 15.23 4.86 12.41
N PRO A 422 14.66 6.07 12.58
CA PRO A 422 15.08 7.00 13.62
C PRO A 422 14.99 6.42 15.04
N GLY A 423 13.91 5.70 15.39
CA GLY A 423 13.78 5.07 16.71
C GLY A 423 14.83 3.98 16.97
N ARG A 424 15.15 3.18 15.93
CA ARG A 424 16.25 2.22 15.98
C ARG A 424 17.60 2.89 16.14
N ARG A 425 17.79 4.07 15.54
CA ARG A 425 19.00 4.89 15.70
C ARG A 425 19.23 5.24 17.17
N GLU A 426 18.21 5.71 17.87
CA GLU A 426 18.31 6.07 19.29
C GLU A 426 18.63 4.84 20.15
N THR A 427 17.92 3.73 19.93
CA THR A 427 18.20 2.47 20.62
C THR A 427 19.66 2.02 20.43
N MET A 428 20.19 2.17 19.21
CA MET A 428 21.59 1.86 18.92
C MET A 428 22.56 2.85 19.56
N ALA A 429 22.26 4.15 19.55
CA ALA A 429 23.07 5.19 20.17
C ALA A 429 23.20 5.00 21.69
N GLU A 430 22.08 4.71 22.36
CA GLU A 430 22.06 4.39 23.80
C GLU A 430 22.89 3.15 24.10
N PHE A 431 22.64 2.04 23.39
CA PHE A 431 23.39 0.79 23.55
C PHE A 431 24.88 0.97 23.30
N PHE A 432 25.27 1.74 22.28
CA PHE A 432 26.68 2.06 22.03
C PHE A 432 27.27 2.90 23.15
N GLY A 433 26.52 3.88 23.67
CA GLY A 433 26.92 4.72 24.79
C GLY A 433 27.22 3.94 26.07
N GLU A 434 26.40 2.93 26.40
CA GLU A 434 26.60 2.04 27.57
C GLU A 434 27.93 1.31 27.54
N TYR A 435 28.40 0.94 26.34
CA TYR A 435 29.65 0.23 26.12
C TYR A 435 30.78 1.15 25.61
N GLY A 436 30.65 2.47 25.74
CA GLY A 436 31.73 3.43 25.47
C GLY A 436 32.02 3.69 23.99
N VAL A 437 31.09 3.37 23.08
CA VAL A 437 31.14 3.74 21.66
C VAL A 437 30.22 4.95 21.46
N LYS A 438 30.75 6.08 20.99
CA LYS A 438 29.99 7.33 20.83
C LYS A 438 30.05 7.82 19.37
N PRO A 439 29.14 7.37 18.50
CA PRO A 439 29.05 7.88 17.14
C PRO A 439 28.49 9.32 17.13
N GLU A 440 28.93 10.13 16.18
CA GLU A 440 28.31 11.43 15.87
C GLU A 440 27.02 11.23 15.07
N ALA A 441 26.00 12.05 15.27
CA ALA A 441 24.75 11.93 14.52
C ALA A 441 24.93 12.44 13.08
N SER A 442 24.46 11.68 12.09
CA SER A 442 24.36 12.12 10.70
C SER A 442 22.91 12.20 10.26
N ALA A 443 22.54 13.30 9.59
CA ALA A 443 21.20 13.51 9.06
C ALA A 443 20.97 12.70 7.76
N ASP A 444 21.95 12.69 6.86
CA ASP A 444 21.91 11.99 5.58
C ASP A 444 23.32 11.57 5.12
N PHE A 445 23.42 10.98 3.93
CA PHE A 445 24.70 10.54 3.36
C PHE A 445 25.60 11.72 2.99
N GLY A 446 25.06 12.81 2.46
CA GLY A 446 25.83 14.00 2.07
C GLY A 446 26.46 14.67 3.28
N ALA A 447 25.68 14.87 4.35
CA ALA A 447 26.15 15.42 5.62
C ALA A 447 27.30 14.60 6.23
N PHE A 448 27.26 13.27 6.13
CA PHE A 448 28.38 12.44 6.55
C PHE A 448 29.63 12.67 5.69
N LEU A 449 29.48 12.77 4.36
CA LEU A 449 30.60 13.00 3.46
C LEU A 449 31.29 14.34 3.72
N ASP A 450 30.53 15.37 4.10
CA ASP A 450 31.00 16.74 4.38
C ASP A 450 31.63 16.91 5.78
N THR A 451 31.55 15.89 6.65
CA THR A 451 32.12 15.93 8.01
C THR A 451 33.36 15.06 8.12
N ASP A 452 34.32 15.45 8.97
CA ASP A 452 35.53 14.65 9.26
C ASP A 452 35.33 13.64 10.41
N ALA A 453 34.08 13.35 10.78
CA ALA A 453 33.74 12.44 11.86
C ALA A 453 34.29 11.02 11.58
N ARG A 454 35.08 10.49 12.51
CA ARG A 454 35.64 9.12 12.38
C ARG A 454 34.54 8.05 12.48
N LEU A 455 33.52 8.30 13.28
CA LEU A 455 32.40 7.39 13.50
C LEU A 455 31.10 8.20 13.52
N ALA A 456 30.18 7.88 12.62
CA ALA A 456 28.86 8.50 12.56
C ALA A 456 27.73 7.45 12.60
N LEU A 457 26.54 7.87 13.00
CA LEU A 457 25.32 7.07 13.06
C LEU A 457 24.17 7.82 12.38
N GLY A 458 23.56 7.21 11.37
CA GLY A 458 22.46 7.78 10.59
C GLY A 458 21.36 6.77 10.30
N VAL A 459 20.34 7.21 9.56
CA VAL A 459 19.22 6.37 9.11
C VAL A 459 19.31 6.18 7.60
N ALA A 460 19.17 4.95 7.11
CA ALA A 460 19.20 4.68 5.68
C ALA A 460 18.42 3.44 5.26
N PRO A 461 17.93 3.41 4.01
CA PRO A 461 17.28 2.23 3.45
C PRO A 461 18.28 1.18 2.92
N LEU A 462 19.57 1.18 3.30
CA LEU A 462 20.54 0.20 2.79
C LEU A 462 20.26 -1.22 3.34
N ALA A 463 20.26 -2.22 2.46
CA ALA A 463 20.04 -3.62 2.85
C ALA A 463 21.26 -4.27 3.51
N ARG A 464 22.46 -3.93 3.03
CA ARG A 464 23.75 -4.46 3.51
C ARG A 464 24.87 -3.42 3.50
N GLY A 465 25.77 -3.52 4.45
CA GLY A 465 27.00 -2.71 4.53
C GLY A 465 28.05 -3.10 3.49
N PHE A 466 29.09 -2.27 3.39
CA PHE A 466 30.25 -2.47 2.52
C PHE A 466 31.43 -1.58 2.95
N VAL A 467 32.63 -1.90 2.49
CA VAL A 467 33.85 -1.10 2.72
C VAL A 467 34.40 -0.59 1.40
N LEU A 468 34.75 0.69 1.33
CA LEU A 468 35.40 1.36 0.20
C LEU A 468 36.88 1.60 0.52
N PRO A 469 37.81 0.74 0.05
CA PRO A 469 39.22 0.86 0.40
C PRO A 469 39.86 2.16 -0.10
N ALA A 470 39.54 2.56 -1.34
CA ALA A 470 40.10 3.75 -1.97
C ALA A 470 39.69 5.07 -1.26
N ALA A 471 38.50 5.08 -0.67
CA ALA A 471 37.97 6.23 0.07
C ALA A 471 38.22 6.14 1.59
N LYS A 472 38.81 5.03 2.08
CA LYS A 472 38.97 4.72 3.50
C LYS A 472 37.65 4.91 4.28
N LEU A 473 36.56 4.37 3.74
CA LEU A 473 35.20 4.55 4.27
C LEU A 473 34.53 3.19 4.44
N ALA A 474 33.97 2.92 5.61
CA ALA A 474 33.14 1.73 5.86
C ALA A 474 31.70 2.13 6.16
N VAL A 475 30.75 1.46 5.52
CA VAL A 475 29.31 1.61 5.77
C VAL A 475 28.82 0.30 6.37
N LEU A 476 28.25 0.33 7.56
CA LEU A 476 27.73 -0.84 8.26
C LEU A 476 26.25 -0.62 8.57
N THR A 477 25.43 -1.65 8.37
CA THR A 477 24.00 -1.61 8.67
C THR A 477 23.66 -2.45 9.90
N GLU A 478 22.42 -2.34 10.38
CA GLU A 478 21.90 -3.24 11.41
C GLU A 478 22.02 -4.72 11.06
N THR A 479 21.96 -5.08 9.78
CA THR A 479 22.05 -6.48 9.32
C THR A 479 23.37 -7.12 9.74
N GLU A 480 24.49 -6.40 9.65
CA GLU A 480 25.79 -6.90 10.05
C GLU A 480 25.96 -6.92 11.58
N LEU A 481 25.40 -5.94 12.28
CA LEU A 481 25.47 -5.84 13.74
C LEU A 481 24.58 -6.87 14.44
N TYR A 482 23.40 -7.16 13.88
CA TYR A 482 22.38 -8.00 14.51
C TYR A 482 22.01 -9.21 13.64
N ALA A 483 23.02 -9.89 13.08
CA ALA A 483 22.89 -11.00 12.13
C ALA A 483 21.89 -12.12 12.52
N ALA A 484 21.58 -12.29 13.81
CA ALA A 484 20.58 -13.25 14.30
C ALA A 484 19.11 -12.80 14.14
N THR A 485 18.86 -11.57 13.69
CA THR A 485 17.54 -10.92 13.65
C THR A 485 17.13 -10.46 12.26
N ALA A 486 17.88 -10.83 11.22
CA ALA A 486 17.66 -10.44 9.82
C ALA A 486 16.26 -10.88 9.35
N ARG A 487 15.26 -10.05 9.64
CA ARG A 487 13.96 -10.11 9.00
C ARG A 487 14.18 -9.52 7.63
N SER A 488 13.87 -10.31 6.60
CA SER A 488 13.58 -9.80 5.27
C SER A 488 12.66 -8.58 5.43
N ARG A 489 13.03 -7.44 4.84
CA ARG A 489 12.15 -6.29 4.67
C ARG A 489 11.00 -6.73 3.75
N VAL A 490 10.04 -7.45 4.33
CA VAL A 490 8.72 -7.59 3.76
C VAL A 490 8.02 -6.29 4.11
N ARG A 491 7.93 -5.41 3.11
CA ARG A 491 7.03 -4.28 3.09
C ARG A 491 5.69 -4.79 3.63
N ARG A 492 5.24 -4.26 4.77
CA ARG A 492 3.97 -4.67 5.38
C ARG A 492 2.84 -4.18 4.47
N ASP A 493 2.46 -5.04 3.54
CA ASP A 493 1.38 -4.81 2.61
C ASP A 493 0.03 -4.79 3.35
N ALA A 494 -0.56 -3.60 3.37
CA ALA A 494 -1.83 -3.34 4.02
C ALA A 494 -2.98 -3.46 3.00
N ARG A 495 -3.88 -4.39 3.31
CA ARG A 495 -5.02 -4.95 2.56
C ARG A 495 -6.30 -4.06 2.49
N LYS A 496 -6.67 -3.34 1.43
CA LYS A 496 -7.96 -2.57 1.47
C LYS A 496 -9.17 -3.49 1.28
N ALA A 497 -10.23 -3.31 2.08
CA ALA A 497 -11.61 -3.61 1.68
C ALA A 497 -12.62 -2.69 2.38
N ALA A 498 -13.58 -2.23 1.57
CA ALA A 498 -14.95 -1.76 1.83
C ALA A 498 -15.19 -0.66 2.89
N THR A 499 -15.50 0.54 2.40
CA THR A 499 -16.11 1.65 3.15
C THR A 499 -17.51 1.27 3.66
N MET A 500 -17.80 1.72 4.88
CA MET A 500 -19.03 1.43 5.65
C MET A 500 -20.23 2.31 5.26
N GLU A 501 -20.11 3.17 4.24
CA GLU A 501 -21.27 3.87 3.66
C GLU A 501 -22.24 2.92 2.94
N GLY A 502 -21.81 1.68 2.64
CA GLY A 502 -22.68 0.62 2.12
C GLY A 502 -23.73 0.09 3.11
N TRP A 503 -23.53 0.24 4.42
CA TRP A 503 -24.47 -0.29 5.43
C TRP A 503 -25.70 0.59 5.65
N LEU A 504 -25.62 1.89 5.34
CA LEU A 504 -26.79 2.80 5.40
C LEU A 504 -27.68 2.72 4.15
N ARG A 505 -27.41 1.78 3.24
CA ARG A 505 -28.16 1.51 1.99
C ARG A 505 -28.83 0.14 1.96
N ASP A 506 -29.25 -0.35 3.13
CA ASP A 506 -29.83 -1.70 3.32
C ASP A 506 -31.09 -2.02 2.50
N LEU A 507 -31.77 -1.02 1.90
CA LEU A 507 -32.96 -1.23 1.08
C LEU A 507 -32.71 -1.15 -0.44
N SER A 508 -31.65 -0.45 -0.88
CA SER A 508 -31.30 -0.34 -2.31
C SER A 508 -30.52 -1.54 -2.86
N GLU A 509 -30.05 -2.42 -1.98
CA GLU A 509 -29.31 -3.65 -2.34
C GLU A 509 -30.14 -4.93 -2.21
N LEU A 510 -31.43 -4.82 -1.85
CA LEU A 510 -32.34 -5.96 -1.72
C LEU A 510 -32.51 -6.68 -3.06
N LYS A 511 -32.15 -7.96 -3.10
CA LYS A 511 -32.41 -8.84 -4.25
C LYS A 511 -33.70 -9.62 -4.03
N ILE A 512 -34.41 -9.91 -5.12
CA ILE A 512 -35.57 -10.82 -5.09
C ILE A 512 -35.10 -12.16 -4.50
N GLY A 513 -35.78 -12.61 -3.45
CA GLY A 513 -35.48 -13.82 -2.68
C GLY A 513 -34.86 -13.55 -1.30
N ASP A 514 -34.36 -12.34 -1.04
CA ASP A 514 -33.72 -12.01 0.24
C ASP A 514 -34.70 -12.09 1.43
N PRO A 515 -34.26 -12.60 2.59
CA PRO A 515 -35.06 -12.59 3.80
C PRO A 515 -35.15 -11.19 4.39
N VAL A 516 -36.37 -10.81 4.75
CA VAL A 516 -36.73 -9.48 5.22
C VAL A 516 -37.58 -9.62 6.48
N VAL A 517 -37.32 -8.75 7.46
CA VAL A 517 -38.05 -8.69 8.72
C VAL A 517 -39.06 -7.55 8.67
N HIS A 518 -40.33 -7.88 8.83
CA HIS A 518 -41.38 -6.91 9.09
C HIS A 518 -41.62 -6.80 10.60
N VAL A 519 -41.62 -5.58 11.15
CA VAL A 519 -41.73 -5.33 12.61
C VAL A 519 -42.92 -6.06 13.28
N SER A 520 -44.07 -6.11 12.61
CA SER A 520 -45.29 -6.79 13.11
C SER A 520 -45.47 -8.25 12.68
N HIS A 521 -44.90 -8.67 11.56
CA HIS A 521 -45.24 -9.96 10.93
C HIS A 521 -44.08 -10.97 10.92
N GLY A 522 -42.88 -10.52 11.30
CA GLY A 522 -41.69 -11.37 11.38
C GLY A 522 -41.01 -11.54 10.03
N ILE A 523 -40.27 -12.63 9.90
CA ILE A 523 -39.38 -12.87 8.75
C ILE A 523 -40.15 -13.45 7.57
N GLY A 524 -40.10 -12.75 6.44
CA GLY A 524 -40.62 -13.16 5.12
C GLY A 524 -39.53 -13.06 4.04
N ARG A 525 -39.87 -13.37 2.79
CA ARG A 525 -39.00 -13.26 1.60
C ARG A 525 -39.45 -12.12 0.70
N TYR A 526 -38.51 -11.32 0.23
CA TYR A 526 -38.78 -10.24 -0.71
C TYR A 526 -38.99 -10.77 -2.13
N LEU A 527 -40.09 -10.38 -2.79
CA LEU A 527 -40.46 -10.82 -4.14
C LEU A 527 -40.49 -9.68 -5.17
N GLY A 528 -39.93 -8.50 -4.85
CA GLY A 528 -39.90 -7.36 -5.76
C GLY A 528 -40.93 -6.26 -5.43
N LEU A 529 -40.94 -5.22 -6.25
CA LEU A 529 -41.95 -4.16 -6.23
C LEU A 529 -43.06 -4.50 -7.21
N ILE A 530 -44.31 -4.25 -6.81
CA ILE A 530 -45.47 -4.37 -7.67
C ILE A 530 -46.29 -3.09 -7.65
N HIS A 531 -46.90 -2.78 -8.79
CA HIS A 531 -47.84 -1.67 -8.93
C HIS A 531 -49.25 -2.21 -8.68
N MET A 532 -49.96 -1.61 -7.75
CA MET A 532 -51.36 -1.95 -7.46
C MET A 532 -52.19 -0.68 -7.40
N ASN A 533 -53.29 -0.68 -8.16
CA ASN A 533 -54.28 0.38 -8.11
C ASN A 533 -55.40 -0.01 -7.13
N LEU A 534 -55.40 0.63 -5.96
CA LEU A 534 -56.41 0.43 -4.90
C LEU A 534 -57.52 1.50 -4.91
N GLY A 535 -57.64 2.27 -6.01
CA GLY A 535 -58.69 3.29 -6.19
C GLY A 535 -58.22 4.74 -5.99
N GLU A 536 -57.00 4.97 -5.48
CA GLU A 536 -56.39 6.30 -5.29
C GLU A 536 -55.24 6.60 -6.27
N GLY A 537 -55.11 5.81 -7.34
CA GLY A 537 -54.03 5.90 -8.31
C GLY A 537 -53.11 4.68 -8.31
N ASP A 538 -52.16 4.65 -9.24
CA ASP A 538 -51.18 3.57 -9.32
C ASP A 538 -50.12 3.77 -8.22
N THR A 539 -50.07 2.83 -7.26
CA THR A 539 -49.20 2.95 -6.08
C THR A 539 -48.28 1.73 -6.01
N GLU A 540 -47.01 1.96 -5.70
CA GLU A 540 -46.02 0.89 -5.55
C GLU A 540 -46.08 0.23 -4.17
N PHE A 541 -46.02 -1.10 -4.16
CA PHE A 541 -45.98 -1.94 -2.97
C PHE A 541 -44.78 -2.89 -3.02
N LEU A 542 -44.19 -3.12 -1.85
CA LEU A 542 -43.24 -4.19 -1.60
C LEU A 542 -43.98 -5.51 -1.44
N HIS A 543 -43.66 -6.50 -2.27
CA HIS A 543 -44.26 -7.84 -2.20
C HIS A 543 -43.41 -8.76 -1.33
N LEU A 544 -43.99 -9.29 -0.26
CA LEU A 544 -43.34 -10.22 0.67
C LEU A 544 -44.09 -11.55 0.73
N GLU A 545 -43.36 -12.65 0.80
CA GLU A 545 -43.88 -14.01 0.97
C GLU A 545 -43.51 -14.59 2.34
N TYR A 546 -44.47 -15.25 2.98
CA TYR A 546 -44.34 -15.89 4.28
C TYR A 546 -44.57 -17.40 4.18
N ASN A 547 -44.34 -18.12 5.28
CA ASN A 547 -44.49 -19.56 5.32
C ASN A 547 -45.91 -20.01 4.94
N GLY A 548 -46.02 -21.02 4.08
CA GLY A 548 -47.29 -21.49 3.53
C GLY A 548 -47.75 -20.78 2.25
N GLY A 549 -46.92 -19.90 1.67
CA GLY A 549 -47.25 -19.15 0.45
C GLY A 549 -48.10 -17.90 0.70
N ASP A 550 -48.24 -17.50 1.97
CA ASP A 550 -48.99 -16.31 2.38
C ASP A 550 -48.27 -15.05 1.89
N LYS A 551 -49.01 -14.08 1.33
CA LYS A 551 -48.44 -12.85 0.75
C LYS A 551 -48.82 -11.61 1.55
N LEU A 552 -47.87 -10.71 1.72
CA LEU A 552 -48.04 -9.40 2.34
C LEU A 552 -47.56 -8.31 1.39
N TYR A 553 -48.39 -7.30 1.17
CA TYR A 553 -48.06 -6.13 0.36
C TYR A 553 -47.89 -4.92 1.28
N VAL A 554 -46.69 -4.35 1.28
CA VAL A 554 -46.34 -3.22 2.16
C VAL A 554 -46.18 -1.97 1.29
N PRO A 555 -46.95 -0.89 1.52
CA PRO A 555 -46.79 0.34 0.74
C PRO A 555 -45.35 0.87 0.82
N VAL A 556 -44.83 1.44 -0.27
CA VAL A 556 -43.49 2.08 -0.27
C VAL A 556 -43.40 3.21 0.77
N SER A 557 -44.52 3.88 1.09
CA SER A 557 -44.59 4.87 2.17
C SER A 557 -44.34 4.28 3.58
N GLN A 558 -44.46 2.97 3.74
CA GLN A 558 -44.26 2.24 5.01
C GLN A 558 -42.95 1.45 5.05
N LEU A 559 -41.98 1.72 4.16
CA LEU A 559 -40.69 1.01 4.16
C LEU A 559 -39.94 1.04 5.50
N HIS A 560 -40.22 2.01 6.38
CA HIS A 560 -39.64 2.09 7.72
C HIS A 560 -40.01 0.90 8.64
N VAL A 561 -41.04 0.10 8.32
CA VAL A 561 -41.38 -1.12 9.09
C VAL A 561 -40.63 -2.36 8.60
N ILE A 562 -39.79 -2.20 7.59
CA ILE A 562 -39.07 -3.27 6.89
C ILE A 562 -37.57 -3.14 7.16
N THR A 563 -36.93 -4.24 7.51
CA THR A 563 -35.48 -4.31 7.72
C THR A 563 -34.95 -5.59 7.10
N ARG A 564 -33.78 -5.55 6.45
CA ARG A 564 -33.13 -6.75 5.93
C ARG A 564 -32.75 -7.69 7.08
N TYR A 565 -32.93 -8.99 6.91
CA TYR A 565 -32.49 -9.96 7.91
C TYR A 565 -30.97 -10.13 7.86
N ALA A 566 -30.28 -9.80 8.96
CA ALA A 566 -28.82 -9.89 9.10
C ALA A 566 -28.36 -11.03 10.03
N GLY A 567 -29.10 -12.15 10.04
CA GLY A 567 -28.79 -13.31 10.88
C GLY A 567 -27.96 -14.38 10.17
N ALA A 568 -28.26 -15.66 10.45
CA ALA A 568 -27.58 -16.79 9.80
C ALA A 568 -27.91 -16.88 8.30
N ASP A 569 -27.29 -17.86 7.61
CA ASP A 569 -27.40 -18.09 6.17
C ASP A 569 -28.82 -17.83 5.59
N PRO A 570 -28.99 -16.90 4.62
CA PRO A 570 -30.28 -16.53 4.03
C PRO A 570 -31.13 -17.71 3.53
N GLU A 571 -30.50 -18.80 3.10
CA GLU A 571 -31.20 -19.99 2.61
C GLU A 571 -31.76 -20.87 3.73
N ALA A 572 -31.19 -20.81 4.94
CA ALA A 572 -31.56 -21.61 6.10
C ALA A 572 -32.57 -20.92 7.02
N VAL A 573 -33.16 -19.78 6.60
CA VAL A 573 -34.06 -18.98 7.43
C VAL A 573 -35.48 -19.54 7.39
N ASP A 574 -35.97 -19.95 8.56
CA ASP A 574 -37.38 -20.33 8.74
C ASP A 574 -38.29 -19.10 8.63
N LEU A 575 -39.19 -19.14 7.64
CA LEU A 575 -40.18 -18.09 7.45
C LEU A 575 -41.26 -18.17 8.54
N HIS A 576 -41.68 -17.01 9.02
CA HIS A 576 -42.78 -16.93 9.96
C HIS A 576 -44.11 -17.14 9.21
N ARG A 577 -45.14 -17.61 9.93
CA ARG A 577 -46.51 -17.69 9.39
C ARG A 577 -47.33 -16.50 9.83
N LEU A 578 -48.04 -15.85 8.90
CA LEU A 578 -48.89 -14.71 9.21
C LEU A 578 -49.99 -15.09 10.22
N GLY A 579 -50.21 -14.25 11.23
CA GLY A 579 -51.24 -14.44 12.25
C GLY A 579 -51.00 -15.55 13.29
N SER A 580 -49.91 -16.31 13.21
CA SER A 580 -49.63 -17.47 14.08
C SER A 580 -49.21 -17.13 15.53
N GLY A 581 -48.97 -15.85 15.84
CA GLY A 581 -48.48 -15.38 17.15
C GLY A 581 -47.06 -15.85 17.52
N GLN A 582 -46.37 -16.60 16.64
CA GLN A 582 -45.00 -17.07 16.84
C GLN A 582 -44.03 -15.90 16.95
N TRP A 583 -44.18 -14.90 16.08
CA TRP A 583 -43.37 -13.69 16.08
C TRP A 583 -43.53 -12.89 17.38
N GLU A 584 -44.76 -12.70 17.86
CA GLU A 584 -45.03 -12.00 19.13
C GLU A 584 -44.39 -12.71 20.33
N LYS A 585 -44.44 -14.05 20.37
CA LYS A 585 -43.75 -14.83 21.41
C LYS A 585 -42.22 -14.70 21.32
N ALA A 586 -41.65 -14.77 20.12
CA ALA A 586 -40.23 -14.58 19.88
C ALA A 586 -39.77 -13.18 20.29
N LYS A 587 -40.52 -12.15 19.88
CA LYS A 587 -40.31 -10.73 20.25
C LYS A 587 -40.38 -10.53 21.76
N LYS A 588 -41.36 -11.12 22.45
CA LYS A 588 -41.48 -11.04 23.92
C LYS A 588 -40.32 -11.74 24.65
N LYS A 589 -39.88 -12.90 24.15
CA LYS A 589 -38.72 -13.62 24.71
C LYS A 589 -37.42 -12.84 24.50
N ALA A 590 -37.22 -12.29 23.31
CA ALA A 590 -36.09 -11.42 23.01
C ALA A 590 -36.11 -10.17 23.89
N ALA A 591 -37.26 -9.51 24.05
CA ALA A 591 -37.42 -8.35 24.92
C ALA A 591 -37.06 -8.66 26.39
N MET A 592 -37.40 -9.85 26.88
CA MET A 592 -37.01 -10.29 28.24
C MET A 592 -35.49 -10.46 28.37
N GLN A 593 -34.83 -11.13 27.42
CA GLN A 593 -33.38 -11.30 27.42
C GLN A 593 -32.61 -9.98 27.26
N VAL A 594 -33.14 -9.08 26.43
CA VAL A 594 -32.63 -7.71 26.28
C VAL A 594 -32.79 -6.95 27.59
N ARG A 595 -33.94 -7.07 28.27
CA ARG A 595 -34.18 -6.42 29.57
C ARG A 595 -33.21 -6.91 30.66
N ASP A 596 -32.94 -8.21 30.75
CA ASP A 596 -31.99 -8.75 31.72
C ASP A 596 -30.57 -8.24 31.44
N THR A 597 -30.16 -8.23 30.17
CA THR A 597 -28.86 -7.70 29.75
C THR A 597 -28.76 -6.19 30.01
N ALA A 598 -29.82 -5.43 29.69
CA ALA A 598 -29.89 -4.01 29.92
C ALA A 598 -29.86 -3.67 31.41
N ALA A 599 -30.49 -4.48 32.27
CA ALA A 599 -30.44 -4.31 33.72
C ALA A 599 -29.03 -4.52 34.28
N GLU A 600 -28.30 -5.54 33.82
CA GLU A 600 -26.89 -5.76 34.21
C GLU A 600 -26.01 -4.57 33.80
N LEU A 601 -26.18 -4.06 32.58
CA LEU A 601 -25.41 -2.93 32.07
C LEU A 601 -25.78 -1.62 32.76
N LEU A 602 -27.07 -1.33 32.94
CA LEU A 602 -27.56 -0.16 33.67
C LEU A 602 -27.01 -0.14 35.10
N ALA A 603 -26.92 -1.29 35.78
CA ALA A 603 -26.30 -1.37 37.10
C ALA A 603 -24.81 -0.99 37.06
N LEU A 604 -24.07 -1.45 36.04
CA LEU A 604 -22.65 -1.10 35.84
C LEU A 604 -22.48 0.40 35.54
N TYR A 605 -23.32 0.98 34.68
CA TYR A 605 -23.27 2.42 34.37
C TYR A 605 -23.74 3.30 35.52
N ALA A 606 -24.73 2.86 36.31
CA ALA A 606 -25.15 3.56 37.51
C ALA A 606 -24.03 3.61 38.56
N GLN A 607 -23.30 2.50 38.76
CA GLN A 607 -22.12 2.47 39.63
C GLN A 607 -21.02 3.42 39.15
N ARG A 608 -20.84 3.58 37.83
CA ARG A 608 -19.86 4.49 37.24
C ARG A 608 -20.26 5.96 37.34
N ALA A 609 -21.51 6.29 37.03
CA ALA A 609 -22.00 7.66 37.13
C ALA A 609 -22.00 8.18 38.59
N ALA A 610 -22.17 7.27 39.55
CA ALA A 610 -22.10 7.58 40.98
C ALA A 610 -20.67 7.81 41.50
N ARG A 611 -19.64 7.33 40.78
CA ARG A 611 -18.23 7.52 41.17
C ARG A 611 -17.60 8.66 40.38
N PRO A 612 -16.94 9.63 41.05
CA PRO A 612 -16.11 10.60 40.34
C PRO A 612 -14.92 9.88 39.70
N GLY A 613 -14.68 10.12 38.41
CA GLY A 613 -13.50 9.63 37.70
C GLY A 613 -12.28 10.52 37.93
N HIS A 614 -11.19 10.19 37.26
CA HIS A 614 -10.00 11.05 37.23
C HIS A 614 -10.09 12.02 36.05
N ARG A 615 -9.83 13.30 36.29
CA ARG A 615 -9.73 14.31 35.22
C ARG A 615 -8.26 14.48 34.85
N PHE A 616 -7.89 14.09 33.64
CA PHE A 616 -6.51 14.20 33.17
C PHE A 616 -6.17 15.66 32.87
N ASP A 617 -5.07 16.17 33.43
CA ASP A 617 -4.52 17.48 33.13
C ASP A 617 -3.21 17.34 32.34
N PHE A 618 -3.11 18.04 31.22
CA PHE A 618 -1.94 17.99 30.34
C PHE A 618 -1.82 19.27 29.52
N LYS A 619 -0.59 19.59 29.12
CA LYS A 619 -0.33 20.76 28.27
C LYS A 619 -0.66 20.40 26.82
N GLN A 620 -1.52 21.21 26.20
CA GLN A 620 -1.93 21.01 24.81
C GLN A 620 -0.73 21.01 23.85
N HIS A 621 0.24 21.90 24.09
CA HIS A 621 1.49 21.98 23.32
C HIS A 621 2.29 20.66 23.34
N ASP A 622 2.32 19.95 24.47
CA ASP A 622 3.08 18.70 24.58
C ASP A 622 2.39 17.58 23.78
N LEU A 623 1.06 17.58 23.74
CA LEU A 623 0.27 16.65 22.91
C LEU A 623 0.46 16.96 21.41
N GLU A 624 0.52 18.24 21.04
CA GLU A 624 0.79 18.67 19.66
C GLU A 624 2.18 18.24 19.21
N ALA A 625 3.21 18.46 20.03
CA ALA A 625 4.58 17.99 19.76
C ALA A 625 4.65 16.45 19.63
N PHE A 626 3.91 15.71 20.46
CA PHE A 626 3.81 14.25 20.33
C PHE A 626 3.09 13.83 19.03
N ALA A 627 2.09 14.60 18.61
CA ALA A 627 1.36 14.36 17.37
C ALA A 627 2.20 14.65 16.12
N GLU A 628 3.12 15.62 16.15
CA GLU A 628 4.06 15.91 15.07
C GLU A 628 5.04 14.76 14.79
N GLY A 629 5.33 13.93 15.79
CA GLY A 629 6.09 12.68 15.62
C GLY A 629 5.37 11.61 14.82
N PHE A 630 4.10 11.81 14.46
CA PHE A 630 3.34 10.90 13.59
C PHE A 630 3.62 11.23 12.12
N GLY A 631 4.33 10.34 11.42
CA GLY A 631 4.73 10.54 10.01
C GLY A 631 3.61 10.47 8.97
N PHE A 632 2.34 10.58 9.36
CA PHE A 632 1.18 10.54 8.48
C PHE A 632 0.15 11.60 8.89
N GLU A 633 -0.64 12.11 7.95
CA GLU A 633 -1.81 12.92 8.30
C GLU A 633 -2.94 12.05 8.83
N THR A 634 -3.63 12.51 9.88
CA THR A 634 -4.79 11.81 10.45
C THR A 634 -5.99 11.92 9.51
N THR A 635 -6.73 10.82 9.33
CA THR A 635 -8.00 10.86 8.60
C THR A 635 -9.08 11.57 9.43
N PRO A 636 -10.16 12.10 8.81
CA PRO A 636 -11.25 12.74 9.56
C PRO A 636 -11.83 11.85 10.67
N ASP A 637 -12.00 10.55 10.39
CA ASP A 637 -12.51 9.60 11.38
C ASP A 637 -11.51 9.33 12.51
N GLN A 638 -10.20 9.28 12.18
CA GLN A 638 -9.15 9.16 13.19
C GLN A 638 -9.15 10.38 14.10
N GLN A 639 -9.22 11.59 13.53
CA GLN A 639 -9.24 12.83 14.29
C GLN A 639 -10.48 12.90 15.18
N ALA A 640 -11.66 12.56 14.65
CA ALA A 640 -12.89 12.49 15.44
C ALA A 640 -12.80 11.48 16.59
N ALA A 641 -12.18 10.32 16.37
CA ALA A 641 -11.96 9.33 17.42
C ALA A 641 -10.97 9.84 18.49
N ILE A 642 -9.90 10.53 18.08
CA ILE A 642 -8.92 11.15 18.98
C ILE A 642 -9.59 12.22 19.83
N ASP A 643 -10.32 13.16 19.21
CA ASP A 643 -10.98 14.26 19.89
C ASP A 643 -12.02 13.77 20.89
N ALA A 644 -12.75 12.70 20.56
CA ALA A 644 -13.70 12.06 21.47
C ALA A 644 -13.00 11.46 22.70
N VAL A 645 -11.92 10.69 22.49
CA VAL A 645 -11.12 10.10 23.60
C VAL A 645 -10.53 11.21 24.49
N VAL A 646 -10.00 12.28 23.90
CA VAL A 646 -9.48 13.44 24.63
C VAL A 646 -10.57 14.12 25.44
N GLY A 647 -11.77 14.26 24.87
CA GLY A 647 -12.94 14.82 25.55
C GLY A 647 -13.34 14.01 26.78
N ASP A 648 -13.38 12.69 26.65
CA ASP A 648 -13.77 11.79 27.73
C ASP A 648 -12.76 11.86 28.90
N MET A 649 -11.45 11.79 28.59
CA MET A 649 -10.38 11.88 29.59
C MET A 649 -10.36 13.24 30.33
N LYS A 650 -10.88 14.32 29.71
CA LYS A 650 -11.04 15.63 30.34
C LYS A 650 -12.33 15.80 31.15
N SER A 651 -13.31 14.89 30.99
CA SER A 651 -14.65 15.04 31.55
C SER A 651 -14.73 14.81 33.06
N GLY A 652 -13.75 14.11 33.64
CA GLY A 652 -13.77 13.68 35.04
C GLY A 652 -14.75 12.54 35.34
N ARG A 653 -15.32 11.92 34.31
CA ARG A 653 -16.10 10.67 34.41
C ARG A 653 -15.24 9.51 33.90
N PRO A 654 -15.33 8.31 34.48
CA PRO A 654 -14.56 7.17 33.99
C PRO A 654 -14.91 6.86 32.53
N MET A 655 -13.93 6.88 31.62
CA MET A 655 -14.10 6.57 30.20
C MET A 655 -14.31 5.06 29.96
N ASP A 656 -15.21 4.65 29.06
CA ASP A 656 -15.24 3.29 28.47
C ASP A 656 -15.66 3.40 27.02
N ARG A 657 -14.67 3.72 26.20
CA ARG A 657 -14.83 3.90 24.77
C ARG A 657 -14.38 2.68 24.01
N LEU A 658 -15.16 2.31 23.00
CA LEU A 658 -14.78 1.33 22.00
C LEU A 658 -14.42 2.04 20.69
N VAL A 659 -13.18 1.89 20.26
CA VAL A 659 -12.70 2.34 18.95
C VAL A 659 -12.66 1.14 18.01
N CYS A 660 -13.50 1.19 16.98
CA CYS A 660 -13.58 0.16 15.96
C CYS A 660 -13.03 0.69 14.64
N GLY A 661 -12.23 -0.10 13.95
CA GLY A 661 -11.74 0.22 12.62
C GLY A 661 -10.91 -0.92 12.10
N ASP A 662 -10.78 -1.10 10.79
CA ASP A 662 -10.08 -2.26 10.25
C ASP A 662 -8.55 -2.23 10.58
N VAL A 663 -7.86 -3.34 10.38
CA VAL A 663 -6.42 -3.45 10.60
C VAL A 663 -5.69 -2.42 9.74
N GLY A 664 -4.83 -1.62 10.39
CA GLY A 664 -4.05 -0.56 9.76
C GLY A 664 -4.77 0.79 9.63
N PHE A 665 -6.00 0.94 10.13
CA PHE A 665 -6.73 2.23 10.09
C PHE A 665 -6.29 3.19 11.22
N GLY A 666 -5.12 2.99 11.82
CA GLY A 666 -4.59 3.91 12.83
C GLY A 666 -5.23 3.84 14.22
N LYS A 667 -5.91 2.74 14.57
CA LYS A 667 -6.40 2.51 15.96
C LYS A 667 -5.30 2.66 17.02
N THR A 668 -4.10 2.19 16.70
CA THR A 668 -2.93 2.30 17.56
C THR A 668 -2.54 3.75 17.81
N GLU A 669 -2.74 4.66 16.85
CA GLU A 669 -2.46 6.09 17.03
C GLU A 669 -3.37 6.71 18.09
N VAL A 670 -4.66 6.35 18.07
CA VAL A 670 -5.61 6.79 19.09
C VAL A 670 -5.17 6.35 20.49
N ALA A 671 -4.71 5.10 20.61
CA ALA A 671 -4.20 4.55 21.85
C ALA A 671 -2.88 5.18 22.31
N LEU A 672 -1.96 5.48 21.40
CA LEU A 672 -0.70 6.17 21.69
C LEU A 672 -0.96 7.57 22.28
N ARG A 673 -1.85 8.35 21.67
CA ARG A 673 -2.21 9.69 22.16
C ARG A 673 -2.92 9.63 23.52
N ALA A 674 -3.82 8.66 23.71
CA ALA A 674 -4.47 8.44 25.01
C ALA A 674 -3.46 8.06 26.10
N ALA A 675 -2.50 7.17 25.78
CA ALA A 675 -1.43 6.79 26.70
C ALA A 675 -0.54 7.99 27.04
N PHE A 676 -0.17 8.82 26.06
CA PHE A 676 0.60 10.04 26.28
C PHE A 676 -0.09 10.98 27.26
N ILE A 677 -1.39 11.23 27.08
CA ILE A 677 -2.19 12.07 27.98
C ILE A 677 -2.15 11.53 29.41
N ALA A 678 -2.32 10.22 29.57
CA ALA A 678 -2.31 9.60 30.89
C ALA A 678 -0.94 9.69 31.58
N VAL A 679 0.15 9.47 30.83
CA VAL A 679 1.50 9.57 31.39
C VAL A 679 1.92 11.02 31.66
N ALA A 680 1.49 11.98 30.83
CA ALA A 680 1.75 13.40 31.04
C ALA A 680 1.15 13.94 32.36
N ASP A 681 0.02 13.38 32.78
CA ASP A 681 -0.62 13.64 34.09
C ASP A 681 0.01 12.81 35.24
N GLY A 682 1.04 12.02 34.94
CA GLY A 682 1.74 11.18 35.90
C GLY A 682 0.99 9.91 36.28
N LYS A 683 0.04 9.41 35.48
CA LYS A 683 -0.64 8.13 35.71
C LYS A 683 0.05 6.98 34.96
N GLN A 684 -0.13 5.77 35.47
CA GLN A 684 0.34 4.56 34.82
C GLN A 684 -0.67 4.07 33.78
N VAL A 685 -0.17 3.55 32.66
CA VAL A 685 -0.94 3.01 31.55
C VAL A 685 -0.68 1.52 31.41
N VAL A 686 -1.74 0.75 31.17
CA VAL A 686 -1.66 -0.68 30.87
C VAL A 686 -2.17 -0.91 29.46
N VAL A 687 -1.40 -1.65 28.64
CA VAL A 687 -1.85 -2.13 27.33
C VAL A 687 -1.96 -3.66 27.37
N LEU A 688 -3.19 -4.16 27.28
CA LEU A 688 -3.51 -5.59 27.31
C LEU A 688 -3.67 -6.14 25.89
N CYS A 689 -2.82 -7.10 25.56
CA CYS A 689 -2.82 -7.80 24.27
C CYS A 689 -3.20 -9.28 24.44
N PRO A 690 -3.91 -9.90 23.48
CA PRO A 690 -4.35 -11.28 23.62
C PRO A 690 -3.23 -12.29 23.38
N THR A 691 -2.18 -11.91 22.65
CA THR A 691 -1.04 -12.79 22.32
C THR A 691 0.29 -12.11 22.66
N THR A 692 1.31 -12.92 22.90
CA THR A 692 2.68 -12.41 23.16
C THR A 692 3.26 -11.67 21.96
N LEU A 693 2.92 -12.09 20.73
CA LEU A 693 3.38 -11.42 19.51
C LEU A 693 2.78 -10.02 19.37
N LEU A 694 1.50 -9.83 19.72
CA LEU A 694 0.89 -8.50 19.73
C LEU A 694 1.47 -7.62 20.85
N ALA A 695 1.76 -8.20 22.02
CA ALA A 695 2.42 -7.48 23.10
C ALA A 695 3.79 -6.94 22.67
N GLU A 696 4.61 -7.76 22.02
CA GLU A 696 5.91 -7.35 21.46
C GLU A 696 5.75 -6.27 20.37
N GLN A 697 4.77 -6.42 19.48
CA GLN A 697 4.51 -5.43 18.42
C GLN A 697 4.11 -4.06 18.99
N HIS A 698 3.21 -4.05 19.98
CA HIS A 698 2.82 -2.81 20.68
C HIS A 698 4.00 -2.26 21.47
N TYR A 699 4.79 -3.10 22.14
CA TYR A 699 5.99 -2.67 22.85
C TYR A 699 6.98 -1.94 21.93
N GLN A 700 7.29 -2.51 20.76
CA GLN A 700 8.16 -1.86 19.77
C GLN A 700 7.56 -0.54 19.29
N THR A 701 6.27 -0.53 18.93
CA THR A 701 5.61 0.67 18.41
C THR A 701 5.55 1.80 19.46
N PHE A 702 5.28 1.46 20.72
CA PHE A 702 5.27 2.42 21.82
C PHE A 702 6.70 2.88 22.15
N ALA A 703 7.68 1.98 22.24
CA ALA A 703 9.07 2.35 22.48
C ALA A 703 9.59 3.32 21.41
N ASP A 704 9.32 3.04 20.13
CA ASP A 704 9.71 3.91 19.02
C ASP A 704 9.03 5.29 19.09
N ARG A 705 7.74 5.35 19.45
CA ARG A 705 6.97 6.60 19.49
C ARG A 705 7.23 7.47 20.71
N PHE A 706 7.70 6.88 21.80
CA PHE A 706 8.01 7.57 23.04
C PHE A 706 9.51 7.80 23.23
N ALA A 707 10.35 7.51 22.23
CA ALA A 707 11.81 7.60 22.33
C ALA A 707 12.32 9.00 22.74
N ASP A 708 11.71 10.07 22.20
CA ASP A 708 12.08 11.46 22.51
C ASP A 708 11.50 11.96 23.85
N TRP A 709 10.79 11.11 24.59
CA TRP A 709 10.08 11.46 25.82
C TRP A 709 10.65 10.72 27.02
N PRO A 710 10.74 11.37 28.20
CA PRO A 710 11.27 10.75 29.42
C PRO A 710 10.25 9.79 30.06
N ILE A 711 9.78 8.79 29.30
CA ILE A 711 8.70 7.87 29.66
C ILE A 711 9.23 6.45 29.67
N ARG A 712 9.09 5.75 30.80
CA ARG A 712 9.61 4.39 30.93
C ARG A 712 8.55 3.35 30.54
N ILE A 713 8.87 2.56 29.51
CA ILE A 713 7.99 1.51 28.98
C ILE A 713 8.58 0.14 29.31
N ALA A 714 7.74 -0.76 29.83
CA ALA A 714 8.13 -2.15 30.09
C ALA A 714 7.17 -3.14 29.40
N GLU A 715 7.69 -4.32 29.08
CA GLU A 715 6.92 -5.42 28.50
C GLU A 715 6.80 -6.60 29.47
N LEU A 716 5.61 -7.18 29.58
CA LEU A 716 5.35 -8.39 30.35
C LEU A 716 4.77 -9.49 29.44
N SER A 717 5.67 -10.25 28.81
CA SER A 717 5.33 -11.36 27.90
C SER A 717 6.20 -12.59 28.13
N ARG A 718 5.90 -13.68 27.43
CA ARG A 718 6.72 -14.92 27.49
C ARG A 718 8.11 -14.75 26.86
N PHE A 719 8.37 -13.67 26.13
CA PHE A 719 9.69 -13.42 25.54
C PHE A 719 10.69 -12.80 26.53
N LYS A 720 10.20 -12.26 27.66
CA LYS A 720 11.05 -11.77 28.76
C LYS A 720 11.38 -12.88 29.74
N SER A 721 12.60 -12.89 30.23
CA SER A 721 13.08 -13.82 31.26
C SER A 721 12.34 -13.60 32.60
N ALA A 722 12.33 -14.62 33.46
CA ALA A 722 11.69 -14.52 34.77
C ALA A 722 12.28 -13.38 35.64
N LYS A 723 13.59 -13.09 35.48
CA LYS A 723 14.26 -12.00 36.17
C LYS A 723 13.76 -10.63 35.69
N GLU A 724 13.68 -10.42 34.38
CA GLU A 724 13.17 -9.18 33.79
C GLU A 724 11.69 -8.97 34.14
N GLN A 725 10.88 -10.02 34.13
CA GLN A 725 9.47 -9.94 34.54
C GLN A 725 9.33 -9.53 36.02
N ALA A 726 10.13 -10.13 36.91
CA ALA A 726 10.12 -9.79 38.33
C ALA A 726 10.57 -8.34 38.56
N GLU A 727 11.60 -7.89 37.86
CA GLU A 727 12.08 -6.51 37.92
C GLU A 727 11.04 -5.52 37.40
N ALA A 728 10.39 -5.81 36.27
CA ALA A 728 9.32 -4.98 35.72
C ALA A 728 8.14 -4.85 36.69
N LEU A 729 7.73 -5.95 37.33
CA LEU A 729 6.65 -5.95 38.33
C LEU A 729 7.03 -5.16 39.59
N GLN A 730 8.28 -5.28 40.04
CA GLN A 730 8.77 -4.49 41.18
C GLN A 730 8.75 -2.99 40.84
N GLN A 731 9.34 -2.61 39.70
CA GLN A 731 9.39 -1.21 39.25
C GLN A 731 8.00 -0.62 38.99
N LEU A 732 7.05 -1.44 38.52
CA LEU A 732 5.65 -1.07 38.35
C LEU A 732 4.99 -0.74 39.71
N SER A 733 5.24 -1.55 40.73
CA SER A 733 4.72 -1.32 42.09
C SER A 733 5.32 -0.08 42.75
N GLU A 734 6.58 0.25 42.43
CA GLU A 734 7.27 1.46 42.89
C GLU A 734 6.82 2.72 42.14
N GLY A 735 6.16 2.56 40.99
CA GLY A 735 5.74 3.65 40.09
C GLY A 735 6.86 4.20 39.21
N LYS A 736 7.91 3.40 38.95
CA LYS A 736 9.02 3.75 38.04
C LYS A 736 8.72 3.42 36.57
N VAL A 737 7.78 2.50 36.32
CA VAL A 737 7.29 2.16 34.98
C VAL A 737 6.00 2.94 34.74
N ASP A 738 5.96 3.73 33.67
CA ASP A 738 4.81 4.55 33.30
C ASP A 738 3.84 3.78 32.41
N ILE A 739 4.35 3.04 31.42
CA ILE A 739 3.54 2.22 30.51
C ILE A 739 3.99 0.76 30.62
N ILE A 740 3.05 -0.14 30.88
CA ILE A 740 3.30 -1.59 30.83
C ILE A 740 2.44 -2.26 29.77
N ILE A 741 3.09 -3.00 28.89
CA ILE A 741 2.46 -3.67 27.75
C ILE A 741 2.59 -5.17 27.96
N GLY A 742 1.50 -5.93 27.88
CA GLY A 742 1.59 -7.34 28.17
C GLY A 742 0.33 -8.12 27.91
N THR A 743 0.42 -9.41 28.20
CA THR A 743 -0.70 -10.34 28.02
C THR A 743 -1.57 -10.42 29.28
N HIS A 744 -2.47 -11.40 29.31
CA HIS A 744 -3.27 -11.76 30.49
C HIS A 744 -2.46 -11.96 31.80
N ARG A 745 -1.13 -12.09 31.73
CA ARG A 745 -0.24 -12.06 32.91
C ARG A 745 -0.45 -10.81 33.78
N LEU A 746 -0.78 -9.68 33.16
CA LEU A 746 -1.07 -8.40 33.83
C LEU A 746 -2.38 -8.40 34.63
N LEU A 747 -3.27 -9.38 34.41
CA LEU A 747 -4.54 -9.53 35.13
C LEU A 747 -4.44 -10.45 36.36
N GLN A 748 -3.24 -10.95 36.67
CA GLN A 748 -3.03 -11.81 37.83
C GLN A 748 -2.98 -10.97 39.13
N LYS A 749 -3.35 -11.60 40.25
CA LYS A 749 -3.53 -10.92 41.55
C LYS A 749 -2.24 -10.35 42.16
N ASP A 750 -1.09 -10.82 41.71
CA ASP A 750 0.23 -10.38 42.17
C ASP A 750 0.72 -9.09 41.49
N VAL A 751 -0.02 -8.59 40.50
CA VAL A 751 0.31 -7.34 39.80
C VAL A 751 -0.33 -6.17 40.55
N VAL A 752 0.52 -5.29 41.09
CA VAL A 752 0.09 -4.12 41.88
C VAL A 752 0.54 -2.85 41.16
N PHE A 753 -0.41 -1.95 40.93
CA PHE A 753 -0.17 -0.64 40.33
C PHE A 753 -0.18 0.45 41.41
N LYS A 754 0.72 1.43 41.30
CA LYS A 754 0.77 2.56 42.24
C LYS A 754 -0.28 3.62 41.91
N ARG A 755 -0.48 3.89 40.62
CA ARG A 755 -1.32 5.00 40.13
C ARG A 755 -1.90 4.72 38.74
N LEU A 756 -2.54 3.57 38.57
CA LEU A 756 -3.19 3.18 37.31
C LEU A 756 -4.26 4.22 36.92
N GLY A 757 -4.14 4.79 35.72
CA GLY A 757 -5.09 5.78 35.19
C GLY A 757 -5.79 5.36 33.91
N LEU A 758 -5.16 4.54 33.06
CA LEU A 758 -5.72 4.13 31.78
C LEU A 758 -5.42 2.65 31.50
N VAL A 759 -6.43 1.92 31.04
CA VAL A 759 -6.29 0.55 30.51
C VAL A 759 -6.71 0.53 29.05
N ILE A 760 -5.78 0.20 28.17
CA ILE A 760 -5.99 -0.01 26.74
C ILE A 760 -6.11 -1.52 26.51
N ILE A 761 -7.19 -1.96 25.86
CA ILE A 761 -7.45 -3.37 25.56
C ILE A 761 -7.50 -3.54 24.05
N ASP A 762 -6.59 -4.34 23.49
CA ASP A 762 -6.60 -4.65 22.07
C ASP A 762 -7.26 -6.01 21.81
N GLU A 763 -8.17 -6.07 20.84
CA GLU A 763 -8.92 -7.27 20.44
C GLU A 763 -9.58 -8.02 21.62
N GLU A 764 -10.40 -7.29 22.40
CA GLU A 764 -11.12 -7.81 23.59
C GLU A 764 -11.84 -9.15 23.34
N HIS A 765 -12.33 -9.37 22.11
CA HIS A 765 -13.05 -10.58 21.73
C HIS A 765 -12.23 -11.86 21.91
N ARG A 766 -10.89 -11.79 21.86
CA ARG A 766 -9.98 -12.94 22.02
C ARG A 766 -9.68 -13.30 23.48
N PHE A 767 -10.15 -12.52 24.45
CA PHE A 767 -9.99 -12.84 25.88
C PHE A 767 -11.05 -13.84 26.36
N GLY A 768 -10.62 -14.76 27.21
CA GLY A 768 -11.46 -15.80 27.83
C GLY A 768 -12.39 -15.24 28.92
N VAL A 769 -13.36 -16.05 29.35
CA VAL A 769 -14.42 -15.64 30.31
C VAL A 769 -13.85 -15.09 31.63
N ARG A 770 -12.91 -15.81 32.25
CA ARG A 770 -12.26 -15.36 33.51
C ARG A 770 -11.52 -14.03 33.37
N GLN A 771 -10.88 -13.79 32.23
CA GLN A 771 -10.16 -12.55 31.96
C GLN A 771 -11.14 -11.39 31.81
N LYS A 772 -12.28 -11.62 31.15
CA LYS A 772 -13.37 -10.64 31.02
C LYS A 772 -14.00 -10.28 32.36
N GLU A 773 -14.10 -11.22 33.30
CA GLU A 773 -14.55 -10.92 34.68
C GLU A 773 -13.57 -10.02 35.44
N SER A 774 -12.26 -10.27 35.34
CA SER A 774 -11.24 -9.38 35.92
C SER A 774 -11.27 -7.99 35.30
N LEU A 775 -11.48 -7.90 33.98
CA LEU A 775 -11.66 -6.63 33.27
C LEU A 775 -12.92 -5.89 33.72
N LYS A 776 -14.05 -6.60 33.98
CA LYS A 776 -15.29 -6.01 34.51
C LYS A 776 -15.05 -5.26 35.82
N GLN A 777 -14.20 -5.78 36.71
CA GLN A 777 -13.85 -5.12 37.97
C GLN A 777 -13.08 -3.82 37.74
N LEU A 778 -12.06 -3.86 36.87
CA LEU A 778 -11.25 -2.68 36.51
C LEU A 778 -12.07 -1.57 35.83
N ARG A 779 -13.13 -1.92 35.07
CA ARG A 779 -14.04 -0.95 34.41
C ARG A 779 -14.73 0.02 35.37
N SER A 780 -14.81 -0.32 36.65
CA SER A 780 -15.50 0.49 37.66
C SER A 780 -14.60 1.56 38.31
N GLU A 781 -13.30 1.52 38.06
CA GLU A 781 -12.30 2.32 38.78
C GLU A 781 -11.37 3.13 37.88
N VAL A 782 -11.17 2.69 36.63
CA VAL A 782 -10.15 3.23 35.72
C VAL A 782 -10.76 3.49 34.34
N ASP A 783 -10.21 4.47 33.63
CA ASP A 783 -10.56 4.74 32.23
C ASP A 783 -10.14 3.57 31.33
N ILE A 784 -11.06 3.16 30.45
CA ILE A 784 -10.86 2.03 29.53
C ILE A 784 -11.02 2.47 28.09
N LEU A 785 -10.02 2.14 27.29
CA LEU A 785 -10.04 2.28 25.84
C LEU A 785 -9.94 0.89 25.20
N THR A 786 -11.00 0.45 24.52
CA THR A 786 -10.99 -0.84 23.81
C THR A 786 -10.79 -0.61 22.32
N LEU A 787 -9.85 -1.32 21.71
CA LEU A 787 -9.60 -1.34 20.28
C LEU A 787 -10.07 -2.67 19.68
N THR A 788 -10.76 -2.63 18.54
CA THR A 788 -11.16 -3.85 17.82
C THR A 788 -11.12 -3.66 16.32
N ALA A 789 -10.67 -4.68 15.59
CA ALA A 789 -10.78 -4.70 14.13
C ALA A 789 -12.23 -4.96 13.67
N THR A 790 -12.95 -5.81 14.39
CA THR A 790 -14.31 -6.22 14.04
C THR A 790 -15.30 -5.79 15.13
N PRO A 791 -16.41 -5.10 14.78
CA PRO A 791 -17.44 -4.80 15.75
C PRO A 791 -18.19 -6.10 16.08
N ILE A 792 -18.18 -6.51 17.35
CA ILE A 792 -19.02 -7.63 17.81
C ILE A 792 -20.48 -7.14 17.76
N PRO A 793 -21.42 -7.82 17.05
CA PRO A 793 -22.80 -7.32 16.87
C PRO A 793 -23.50 -6.92 18.17
N ARG A 794 -23.26 -7.66 19.26
CA ARG A 794 -23.79 -7.36 20.60
C ARG A 794 -23.19 -6.10 21.22
N THR A 795 -21.91 -5.82 20.97
CA THR A 795 -21.23 -4.62 21.50
C THR A 795 -21.56 -3.38 20.67
N LEU A 796 -21.78 -3.57 19.37
CA LEU A 796 -22.28 -2.54 18.46
C LEU A 796 -23.72 -2.13 18.84
N GLY A 797 -24.61 -3.08 19.12
CA GLY A 797 -25.98 -2.78 19.57
C GLY A 797 -26.03 -1.91 20.84
N LEU A 798 -25.16 -2.21 21.82
CA LEU A 798 -25.06 -1.43 23.07
C LEU A 798 -24.45 -0.03 22.88
N ALA A 799 -23.54 0.11 21.92
CA ALA A 799 -23.01 1.40 21.52
C ALA A 799 -24.09 2.26 20.83
N MET A 800 -24.91 1.66 19.97
CA MET A 800 -25.99 2.34 19.25
C MET A 800 -27.15 2.78 20.16
N GLU A 801 -27.36 2.10 21.29
CA GLU A 801 -28.33 2.50 22.32
C GLU A 801 -27.80 3.58 23.29
N GLY A 802 -26.57 4.08 23.08
CA GLY A 802 -25.96 5.13 23.89
C GLY A 802 -25.48 4.67 25.27
N LEU A 803 -25.47 3.36 25.53
CA LEU A 803 -24.95 2.79 26.77
C LEU A 803 -23.42 2.81 26.78
N ARG A 804 -22.77 2.52 25.65
CA ARG A 804 -21.30 2.55 25.52
C ARG A 804 -20.86 3.59 24.49
N GLU A 805 -19.86 4.40 24.85
CA GLU A 805 -19.31 5.36 23.90
C GLU A 805 -18.51 4.64 22.81
N PHE A 806 -18.71 5.05 21.56
CA PHE A 806 -18.24 4.34 20.39
C PHE A 806 -17.72 5.31 19.34
N SER A 807 -16.54 5.00 18.81
CA SER A 807 -15.92 5.72 17.69
C SER A 807 -15.58 4.73 16.59
N VAL A 808 -15.95 5.05 15.36
CA VAL A 808 -15.61 4.25 14.18
C VAL A 808 -14.53 4.98 13.39
N ILE A 809 -13.50 4.24 13.00
CA ILE A 809 -12.51 4.67 12.02
C ILE A 809 -12.75 3.85 10.76
N ALA A 810 -13.45 4.44 9.79
CA ALA A 810 -13.85 3.79 8.53
C ALA A 810 -13.01 4.25 7.33
N THR A 811 -12.34 5.39 7.45
CA THR A 811 -11.47 5.95 6.41
C THR A 811 -10.06 5.38 6.53
N ALA A 812 -9.60 4.69 5.47
CA ALA A 812 -8.22 4.21 5.38
C ALA A 812 -7.25 5.37 5.06
N PRO A 813 -5.98 5.31 5.50
CA PRO A 813 -4.94 6.24 5.04
C PRO A 813 -4.67 6.15 3.53
N GLN A 814 -4.16 7.22 2.91
CA GLN A 814 -3.90 7.33 1.47
C GLN A 814 -2.97 6.22 0.92
N LYS A 815 -3.14 5.85 -0.37
CA LYS A 815 -2.34 4.87 -1.17
C LYS A 815 -2.58 3.36 -0.98
N ARG A 816 -3.67 2.93 -0.32
CA ARG A 816 -4.00 1.50 -0.20
C ARG A 816 -4.79 1.01 -1.44
N LEU A 817 -4.46 -0.19 -1.97
CA LEU A 817 -5.12 -0.85 -3.11
C LEU A 817 -6.13 -1.93 -2.67
N ALA A 818 -7.25 -2.10 -3.38
CA ALA A 818 -8.28 -3.10 -3.06
C ALA A 818 -7.82 -4.54 -3.31
N ILE A 819 -8.08 -5.46 -2.37
CA ILE A 819 -7.80 -6.89 -2.58
C ILE A 819 -8.84 -7.49 -3.54
N LYS A 820 -8.38 -8.15 -4.61
CA LYS A 820 -9.23 -9.01 -5.44
C LYS A 820 -9.41 -10.37 -4.76
N THR A 821 -10.63 -10.66 -4.30
CA THR A 821 -10.97 -11.94 -3.65
C THR A 821 -11.61 -12.89 -4.67
N PHE A 822 -11.11 -14.12 -4.74
CA PHE A 822 -11.65 -15.16 -5.62
C PHE A 822 -12.17 -16.34 -4.79
N VAL A 823 -13.35 -16.84 -5.14
CA VAL A 823 -13.91 -18.07 -4.57
C VAL A 823 -13.88 -19.14 -5.65
N GLN A 824 -13.04 -20.16 -5.47
CA GLN A 824 -12.82 -21.23 -6.44
C GLN A 824 -12.71 -22.59 -5.75
N PRO A 825 -13.06 -23.71 -6.42
CA PRO A 825 -12.77 -25.05 -5.92
C PRO A 825 -11.27 -25.25 -5.69
N SER A 826 -10.90 -25.93 -4.61
CA SER A 826 -9.49 -26.20 -4.31
C SER A 826 -8.84 -27.02 -5.41
N SER A 827 -7.80 -26.47 -6.03
CA SER A 827 -7.01 -27.12 -7.07
C SER A 827 -5.53 -26.85 -6.84
N ARG A 828 -4.70 -27.90 -6.92
CA ARG A 828 -3.25 -27.77 -6.80
C ARG A 828 -2.66 -26.82 -7.85
N GLY A 829 -3.26 -26.76 -9.04
CA GLY A 829 -2.86 -25.83 -10.10
C GLY A 829 -3.06 -24.37 -9.68
N VAL A 830 -4.27 -24.04 -9.23
CA VAL A 830 -4.64 -22.69 -8.76
C VAL A 830 -3.79 -22.25 -7.58
N ILE A 831 -3.57 -23.13 -6.59
CA ILE A 831 -2.72 -22.83 -5.43
C ILE A 831 -1.28 -22.55 -5.88
N ARG A 832 -0.73 -23.40 -6.76
CA ARG A 832 0.62 -23.21 -7.30
C ARG A 832 0.73 -21.88 -8.05
N GLU A 833 -0.25 -21.52 -8.87
CA GLU A 833 -0.27 -20.24 -9.58
C GLU A 833 -0.35 -19.04 -8.64
N ALA A 834 -1.20 -19.10 -7.62
CA ALA A 834 -1.30 -18.05 -6.62
C ALA A 834 0.05 -17.83 -5.89
N VAL A 835 0.70 -18.92 -5.48
CA VAL A 835 2.01 -18.88 -4.80
C VAL A 835 3.11 -18.38 -5.74
N LEU A 836 3.14 -18.85 -6.99
CA LEU A 836 4.13 -18.39 -7.98
C LEU A 836 3.93 -16.91 -8.32
N ARG A 837 2.68 -16.42 -8.35
CA ARG A 837 2.40 -14.99 -8.55
C ARG A 837 2.98 -14.16 -7.41
N GLU A 838 2.83 -14.62 -6.17
CA GLU A 838 3.40 -13.97 -4.99
C GLU A 838 4.93 -13.94 -5.02
N PHE A 839 5.57 -15.08 -5.28
CA PHE A 839 7.03 -15.14 -5.35
C PHE A 839 7.61 -14.32 -6.51
N LYS A 840 6.93 -14.26 -7.67
CA LYS A 840 7.40 -13.47 -8.82
C LYS A 840 7.45 -11.97 -8.49
N ARG A 841 6.54 -11.48 -7.66
CA ARG A 841 6.55 -10.08 -7.18
C ARG A 841 7.37 -9.87 -5.89
N GLY A 842 7.97 -10.93 -5.34
CA GLY A 842 8.82 -10.87 -4.16
C GLY A 842 8.10 -10.81 -2.81
N GLY A 843 6.84 -11.26 -2.76
CA GLY A 843 6.03 -11.37 -1.54
C GLY A 843 6.18 -12.66 -0.75
#